data_AF-M6VEX8-F1
#
_entry.id   AF-M6VEX8-F1
#
_cell.length_a   1.000
_cell.length_b   1.000
_cell.length_c   1.000
_cell.angle_alpha   90.00
_cell.angle_beta   90.00
_cell.angle_gamma   90.00
#
_symmetry.space_group_name_H-M   'P 1'
#
loop_
_entity.id
_entity.type
_entity.pdbx_description
1 polymer ?
#
loop_
_entity_poly.entity_id
_entity_poly.type
_entity_poly.pdbx_seq_one_letter_code
_entity_poly.pdbx_strand_id
1 'polypeptide(L)'
;MEEIKSSVIIPENIAVLGGGPMGIYLSTYLSPKAKEIYLWYDDRKKAAKIEKERIASLLEDSISVPENVRIKSEFDFLKNGSWVIVIAVPSRLMEGILDELSKVLDKNSSHFIFTFTKGLLSTSTRKKTNCITYSEYLQKLSAAGGFKDVEYTAVNGPNLLGELKRGHHSFYSLASSGTKSIEIFENLFCGSRNHTKTYEDLTGLEVFGAMKNPIAIACGIASGIPECGSNFEGELISLGYSEITTFLKALEIPTQLVQEYGLADLIASCTSRYSRNKAYGHRFVHKLISGEDRPNLIERIELFFNPAEFIQKEVSQSESHVEGAFALASIISLAEEKNIEIPLYDTLFQILTRRVSPTELIRFVSKSISDEVRHISKIATKRSGLGMASGKKFQEALSKNVLRRINGQPGMTDRILKQSSLLIKSLEKRYQEAKESNDATDLLQIPKEIQFWDEVEKKFQETGNKDLTRILDFYVTEIADDYKPFLRDALIHLIAPARYVLSGFKSGAGLPKIGGCIKEVKALASRYDILYTPTHRSHLDSIEVAFGLKWLGLPVPRYAADKKVMATPGLASVLKSLGAYMVDRKRNRNILYLECLTQYSTMMLEAGIPTLVYPEGTRSRTGGILPIKTGILSTSVEAYKHTGSEVIVVPIVLSYENVPEDEEFCGKDKKPGFKDFFYKRKEVYMDLCEPIPVSRYIHEEDPTGSIGFEITQGWKKYRRILPNQLVARLIVETGGEVATDELKNLIKETLLTKKGNYLIQDSNEILKRGLKILKQRKIIFLDNENIKVLDKDLIQYYANMCSDDSSYS
;
A
#
# COMPACT_ATOMS: atom_id res chain seq x y z
N MET A 1 19.22 52.03 7.73
CA MET A 1 17.99 52.80 8.07
C MET A 1 16.91 52.26 7.16
N GLU A 2 15.93 51.48 7.61
CA GLU A 2 15.22 51.53 8.90
C GLU A 2 15.37 50.23 9.72
N GLU A 3 16.04 50.36 10.86
CA GLU A 3 15.72 49.59 12.07
C GLU A 3 14.47 50.24 12.67
N ILE A 4 13.33 49.54 12.70
CA ILE A 4 12.46 49.38 13.88
C ILE A 4 11.68 48.06 13.65
N LYS A 5 12.27 46.90 13.96
CA LYS A 5 11.44 45.75 14.34
C LYS A 5 11.21 45.88 15.83
N SER A 6 9.98 46.20 16.23
CA SER A 6 9.56 46.22 17.62
C SER A 6 10.08 44.95 18.29
N SER A 7 10.80 45.11 19.41
CA SER A 7 11.23 43.99 20.24
C SER A 7 9.99 43.44 20.95
N VAL A 8 9.21 42.62 20.24
CA VAL A 8 8.09 41.89 20.81
C VAL A 8 8.64 41.04 21.95
N ILE A 9 8.24 41.37 23.18
CA ILE A 9 8.61 40.61 24.37
C ILE A 9 7.83 39.29 24.30
N ILE A 10 8.47 38.25 23.77
CA ILE A 10 7.93 36.89 23.79
C ILE A 10 7.96 36.43 25.25
N PRO A 11 6.82 35.99 25.82
CA PRO A 11 6.83 35.38 27.15
C PRO A 11 7.85 34.24 27.21
N GLU A 12 8.63 34.15 28.29
CA GLU A 12 9.66 33.12 28.43
C GLU A 12 9.07 31.69 28.49
N ASN A 13 7.80 31.56 28.86
CA ASN A 13 7.13 30.29 29.11
C ASN A 13 6.25 29.86 27.93
N ILE A 14 6.58 28.70 27.34
CA ILE A 14 5.80 28.09 26.26
C ILE A 14 5.22 26.75 26.73
N ALA A 15 3.91 26.59 26.55
CA ALA A 15 3.19 25.35 26.77
C ALA A 15 2.66 24.80 25.45
N VAL A 16 2.75 23.49 25.26
CA VAL A 16 2.08 22.77 24.17
C VAL A 16 1.09 21.79 24.79
N LEU A 17 -0.20 22.01 24.57
CA LEU A 17 -1.26 21.17 25.10
C LEU A 17 -1.66 20.13 24.06
N GLY A 18 -1.30 18.87 24.30
CA GLY A 18 -1.69 17.72 23.48
C GLY A 18 -0.51 16.82 23.14
N GLY A 19 -0.36 15.70 23.85
CA GLY A 19 0.65 14.68 23.58
C GLY A 19 0.36 13.77 22.36
N GLY A 20 -0.50 14.22 21.44
CA GLY A 20 -0.71 13.55 20.15
C GLY A 20 0.39 13.90 19.14
N PRO A 21 0.37 13.30 17.93
CA PRO A 21 1.42 13.48 16.93
C PRO A 21 1.71 14.95 16.59
N MET A 22 0.68 15.78 16.45
CA MET A 22 0.87 17.21 16.14
C MET A 22 1.54 17.97 17.30
N GLY A 23 1.09 17.80 18.54
CA GLY A 23 1.68 18.52 19.67
C GLY A 23 3.10 18.05 20.04
N ILE A 24 3.40 16.76 19.87
CA ILE A 24 4.78 16.24 19.95
C ILE A 24 5.67 16.92 18.89
N TYR A 25 5.19 17.03 17.65
CA TYR A 25 5.93 17.70 16.58
C TYR A 25 6.13 19.19 16.89
N LEU A 26 5.07 19.91 17.30
CA LEU A 26 5.13 21.35 17.57
C LEU A 26 6.04 21.67 18.75
N SER A 27 6.00 20.88 19.84
CA SER A 27 6.92 21.06 20.98
C SER A 27 8.37 20.83 20.58
N THR A 28 8.64 19.82 19.74
CA THR A 28 9.99 19.57 19.21
C THR A 28 10.44 20.69 18.27
N TYR A 29 9.56 21.16 17.39
CA TYR A 29 9.83 22.24 16.44
C TYR A 29 10.15 23.57 17.15
N LEU A 30 9.43 23.88 18.24
CA LEU A 30 9.63 25.10 19.02
C LEU A 30 10.85 25.02 19.93
N SER A 31 11.35 23.81 20.24
CA SER A 31 12.45 23.61 21.19
C SER A 31 13.70 24.47 20.96
N PRO A 32 14.16 24.77 19.72
CA PRO A 32 15.35 25.60 19.53
C PRO A 32 15.08 27.10 19.80
N LYS A 33 13.82 27.50 19.90
CA LYS A 33 13.37 28.90 20.06
C LYS A 33 12.99 29.26 21.50
N ALA A 34 13.07 28.32 22.43
CA ALA A 34 12.64 28.50 23.81
C ALA A 34 13.64 27.91 24.80
N LYS A 35 13.76 28.54 25.98
CA LYS A 35 14.58 27.99 27.08
C LYS A 35 13.99 26.67 27.60
N GLU A 36 12.68 26.64 27.79
CA GLU A 36 11.95 25.45 28.26
C GLU A 36 10.55 25.40 27.63
N ILE A 37 10.08 24.20 27.32
CA ILE A 37 8.75 23.94 26.75
C ILE A 37 8.03 22.90 27.60
N TYR A 38 6.78 23.16 27.94
CA TYR A 38 5.94 22.27 28.73
C TYR A 38 4.95 21.55 27.83
N LEU A 39 5.18 20.27 27.52
CA LEU A 39 4.26 19.43 26.75
C LEU A 39 3.29 18.73 27.68
N TRP A 40 2.01 19.10 27.64
CA TRP A 40 0.96 18.44 28.40
C TRP A 40 0.39 17.23 27.66
N TYR A 41 0.27 16.11 28.36
CA TYR A 41 -0.37 14.88 27.89
C TYR A 41 -1.29 14.29 28.97
N ASP A 42 -2.56 14.06 28.62
CA ASP A 42 -3.59 13.48 29.50
C ASP A 42 -3.26 12.05 29.98
N ASP A 43 -2.65 11.22 29.12
CA ASP A 43 -2.24 9.87 29.49
C ASP A 43 -0.96 9.89 30.34
N ARG A 44 -1.13 9.86 31.67
CA ARG A 44 -0.05 9.83 32.66
C ARG A 44 0.99 8.74 32.40
N LYS A 45 0.58 7.56 31.92
CA LYS A 45 1.51 6.44 31.68
C LYS A 45 2.37 6.72 30.45
N LYS A 46 1.76 7.19 29.36
CA LYS A 46 2.50 7.58 28.16
C LYS A 46 3.37 8.81 28.39
N ALA A 47 2.88 9.79 29.14
CA ALA A 47 3.63 10.97 29.53
C ALA A 47 4.93 10.59 30.27
N ALA A 48 4.83 9.76 31.30
CA ALA A 48 5.98 9.27 32.06
C ALA A 48 6.94 8.44 31.20
N LYS A 49 6.41 7.65 30.26
CA LYS A 49 7.22 6.88 29.31
C LYS A 49 8.02 7.81 28.39
N ILE A 50 7.38 8.81 27.79
CA ILE A 50 8.05 9.77 26.88
C ILE A 50 9.07 10.60 27.65
N GLU A 51 8.76 11.05 28.87
CA GLU A 51 9.70 11.80 29.71
C GLU A 51 10.97 10.98 30.02
N LYS A 52 10.80 9.67 30.30
CA LYS A 52 11.92 8.77 30.61
C LYS A 52 12.73 8.37 29.37
N GLU A 53 12.05 7.97 28.30
CA GLU A 53 12.69 7.42 27.11
C GLU A 53 13.19 8.51 26.14
N ARG A 54 12.69 9.75 26.28
CA ARG A 54 12.95 10.87 25.35
C ARG A 54 12.67 10.54 23.89
N ILE A 55 11.76 9.60 23.65
CA ILE A 55 11.31 9.19 22.32
C ILE A 55 9.78 9.12 22.35
N ALA A 56 9.15 9.70 21.34
CA ALA A 56 7.70 9.68 21.18
C ALA A 56 7.30 9.15 19.80
N SER A 57 6.13 8.52 19.72
CA SER A 57 5.56 8.06 18.45
C SER A 57 5.01 9.26 17.67
N LEU A 58 5.32 9.32 16.37
CA LEU A 58 4.87 10.34 15.43
C LEU A 58 4.24 9.66 14.21
N LEU A 59 3.02 9.13 14.39
CA LEU A 59 2.35 8.25 13.42
C LEU A 59 3.13 6.94 13.25
N GLU A 60 3.50 6.58 12.01
CA GLU A 60 4.30 5.40 11.67
C GLU A 60 5.81 5.57 11.98
N ASP A 61 6.23 6.76 12.40
CA ASP A 61 7.61 7.08 12.76
C ASP A 61 7.77 7.31 14.27
N SER A 62 9.00 7.56 14.70
CA SER A 62 9.36 8.02 16.04
C SER A 62 10.18 9.30 15.96
N ILE A 63 10.06 10.16 16.96
CA ILE A 63 10.84 11.40 17.08
C ILE A 63 11.53 11.47 18.44
N SER A 64 12.78 11.95 18.44
CA SER A 64 13.52 12.25 19.67
C SER A 64 13.00 13.54 20.28
N VAL A 65 12.72 13.53 21.58
CA VAL A 65 12.14 14.66 22.32
C VAL A 65 13.28 15.44 23.01
N PRO A 66 13.57 16.69 22.58
CA PRO A 66 14.72 17.48 23.07
C PRO A 66 14.68 17.76 24.57
N GLU A 67 15.83 17.79 25.26
CA GLU A 67 15.90 17.85 26.74
C GLU A 67 15.15 19.02 27.40
N ASN A 68 15.02 20.15 26.70
CA ASN A 68 14.29 21.32 27.17
C ASN A 68 12.75 21.19 27.02
N VAL A 69 12.24 20.08 26.50
CA VAL A 69 10.81 19.76 26.47
C VAL A 69 10.45 18.91 27.69
N ARG A 70 9.74 19.49 28.66
CA ARG A 70 9.25 18.83 29.87
C ARG A 70 7.86 18.26 29.65
N ILE A 71 7.69 16.95 29.86
CA ILE A 71 6.38 16.33 29.77
C ILE A 71 5.65 16.47 31.10
N LYS A 72 4.41 16.99 31.05
CA LYS A 72 3.54 17.16 32.22
C LYS A 72 2.18 16.51 31.97
N SER A 73 1.50 16.12 33.04
CA SER A 73 0.13 15.56 32.99
C SER A 73 -0.88 16.39 33.78
N GLU A 74 -0.47 17.51 34.36
CA GLU A 74 -1.25 18.40 35.22
C GLU A 74 -0.98 19.85 34.82
N PHE A 75 -1.91 20.77 35.11
CA PHE A 75 -1.85 22.17 34.67
C PHE A 75 -1.13 23.11 35.64
N ASP A 76 -0.65 22.61 36.77
CA ASP A 76 -0.08 23.42 37.86
C ASP A 76 1.07 24.34 37.44
N PHE A 77 1.78 24.00 36.36
CA PHE A 77 2.87 24.82 35.82
C PHE A 77 2.37 26.15 35.25
N LEU A 78 1.09 26.29 34.88
CA LEU A 78 0.52 27.50 34.29
C LEU A 78 0.13 28.59 35.31
N LYS A 79 0.30 28.35 36.62
CA LYS A 79 -0.22 29.24 37.68
C LYS A 79 0.44 30.62 37.75
N ASN A 80 1.65 30.77 37.25
CA ASN A 80 2.45 31.99 37.43
C ASN A 80 2.97 32.53 36.10
N GLY A 81 2.88 33.85 35.93
CA GLY A 81 3.49 34.58 34.82
C GLY A 81 2.72 34.50 33.50
N SER A 82 3.29 35.13 32.47
CA SER A 82 2.75 35.15 31.10
C SER A 82 3.08 33.87 30.34
N TRP A 83 2.15 33.40 29.49
CA TRP A 83 2.30 32.13 28.76
C TRP A 83 1.96 32.26 27.28
N VAL A 84 2.76 31.60 26.43
CA VAL A 84 2.36 31.21 25.07
C VAL A 84 1.86 29.77 25.13
N ILE A 85 0.62 29.52 24.71
CA ILE A 85 -0.04 28.22 24.83
C ILE A 85 -0.46 27.73 23.45
N VAL A 86 0.17 26.66 22.98
CA VAL A 86 -0.16 26.01 21.71
C VAL A 86 -1.10 24.85 21.98
N ILE A 87 -2.34 24.91 21.50
CA ILE A 87 -3.34 23.86 21.70
C ILE A 87 -3.43 22.98 20.45
N ALA A 88 -3.09 21.70 20.62
CA ALA A 88 -3.09 20.67 19.57
C ALA A 88 -3.76 19.36 20.07
N VAL A 89 -4.84 19.50 20.85
CA VAL A 89 -5.65 18.38 21.35
C VAL A 89 -6.76 18.00 20.34
N PRO A 90 -7.33 16.79 20.42
CA PRO A 90 -8.57 16.50 19.74
C PRO A 90 -9.71 17.44 20.15
N SER A 91 -10.60 17.79 19.21
CA SER A 91 -11.70 18.74 19.41
C SER A 91 -12.58 18.42 20.63
N ARG A 92 -12.84 17.14 20.92
CA ARG A 92 -13.61 16.67 22.09
C ARG A 92 -13.03 17.06 23.46
N LEU A 93 -11.74 17.40 23.54
CA LEU A 93 -11.09 17.81 24.78
C LEU A 93 -11.05 19.34 24.95
N MET A 94 -11.34 20.09 23.89
CA MET A 94 -11.09 21.53 23.85
C MET A 94 -11.85 22.32 24.92
N GLU A 95 -13.14 22.04 25.12
CA GLU A 95 -13.96 22.74 26.13
C GLU A 95 -13.38 22.58 27.54
N GLY A 96 -13.02 21.35 27.93
CA GLY A 96 -12.41 21.09 29.23
C GLY A 96 -11.04 21.75 29.40
N ILE A 97 -10.26 21.86 28.31
CA ILE A 97 -8.99 22.60 28.33
C ILE A 97 -9.24 24.10 28.56
N LEU A 98 -10.17 24.70 27.83
CA LEU A 98 -10.50 26.12 28.00
C LEU A 98 -11.04 26.43 29.40
N ASP A 99 -11.90 25.56 29.94
CA ASP A 99 -12.39 25.65 31.31
C ASP A 99 -11.24 25.61 32.32
N GLU A 100 -10.28 24.70 32.16
CA GLU A 100 -9.17 24.57 33.09
C GLU A 100 -8.18 25.73 32.99
N LEU A 101 -7.89 26.19 31.76
CA LEU A 101 -7.08 27.40 31.54
C LEU A 101 -7.70 28.62 32.23
N SER A 102 -9.02 28.79 32.17
CA SER A 102 -9.71 29.91 32.82
C SER A 102 -9.59 29.90 34.36
N LYS A 103 -9.34 28.74 34.96
CA LYS A 103 -9.16 28.59 36.41
C LYS A 103 -7.71 28.78 36.86
N VAL A 104 -6.77 28.26 36.06
CA VAL A 104 -5.36 28.12 36.49
C VAL A 104 -4.50 29.30 36.06
N LEU A 105 -4.80 29.95 34.94
CA LEU A 105 -3.98 31.06 34.43
C LEU A 105 -4.03 32.29 35.35
N ASP A 106 -2.89 32.97 35.45
CA ASP A 106 -2.76 34.23 36.19
C ASP A 106 -3.53 35.36 35.50
N LYS A 107 -4.65 35.75 36.10
CA LYS A 107 -5.58 36.76 35.58
C LYS A 107 -4.94 38.14 35.32
N ASN A 108 -3.82 38.45 35.99
CA ASN A 108 -3.12 39.74 35.86
C ASN A 108 -2.03 39.74 34.78
N SER A 109 -1.65 38.56 34.27
CA SER A 109 -0.63 38.36 33.26
C SER A 109 -1.21 38.34 31.85
N SER A 110 -0.34 38.53 30.85
CA SER A 110 -0.72 38.44 29.43
C SER A 110 -0.56 37.01 28.93
N HIS A 111 -1.58 36.44 28.28
CA HIS A 111 -1.52 35.09 27.72
C HIS A 111 -1.89 35.07 26.23
N PHE A 112 -1.17 34.26 25.46
CA PHE A 112 -1.35 34.13 24.01
C PHE A 112 -1.62 32.67 23.66
N ILE A 113 -2.79 32.39 23.09
CA ILE A 113 -3.27 31.03 22.83
C ILE A 113 -3.31 30.79 21.31
N PHE A 114 -2.61 29.77 20.84
CA PHE A 114 -2.55 29.36 19.43
C PHE A 114 -3.23 28.01 19.24
N THR A 115 -4.38 27.99 18.58
CA THR A 115 -5.19 26.77 18.44
C THR A 115 -5.03 26.13 17.08
N PHE A 116 -4.44 24.94 17.05
CA PHE A 116 -4.35 24.05 15.88
C PHE A 116 -5.53 23.06 15.80
N THR A 117 -6.30 22.95 16.88
CA THR A 117 -7.50 22.12 16.97
C THR A 117 -8.63 22.69 16.12
N LYS A 118 -9.20 21.86 15.24
CA LYS A 118 -10.27 22.25 14.31
C LYS A 118 -11.58 21.60 14.75
N GLY A 119 -12.53 22.39 15.25
CA GLY A 119 -13.79 21.90 15.81
C GLY A 119 -14.73 23.04 16.24
N LEU A 120 -15.89 22.66 16.78
CA LEU A 120 -16.92 23.57 17.29
C LEU A 120 -17.31 23.15 18.71
N LEU A 121 -17.92 24.07 19.47
CA LEU A 121 -18.45 23.76 20.81
C LEU A 121 -19.57 22.72 20.73
N SER A 122 -19.70 21.88 21.75
CA SER A 122 -20.78 20.90 21.89
C SER A 122 -22.14 21.57 22.06
N THR A 123 -23.23 20.90 21.63
CA THR A 123 -24.62 21.35 21.85
C THR A 123 -24.88 21.77 23.30
N SER A 124 -24.32 21.04 24.27
CA SER A 124 -24.52 21.32 25.69
C SER A 124 -23.96 22.68 26.10
N THR A 125 -22.79 23.05 25.57
CA THR A 125 -22.13 24.32 25.85
C THR A 125 -22.76 25.43 25.03
N ARG A 126 -23.03 25.21 23.74
CA ARG A 126 -23.73 26.18 22.87
C ARG A 126 -25.06 26.64 23.48
N LYS A 127 -25.88 25.72 23.99
CA LYS A 127 -27.16 26.06 24.64
C LYS A 127 -27.01 26.89 25.92
N LYS A 128 -25.91 26.75 26.65
CA LYS A 128 -25.63 27.51 27.89
C LYS A 128 -25.01 28.87 27.61
N THR A 129 -24.15 28.94 26.60
CA THR A 129 -23.29 30.11 26.39
C THR A 129 -23.72 30.96 25.20
N ASN A 130 -24.50 30.41 24.28
CA ASN A 130 -24.81 31.00 22.97
C ASN A 130 -23.56 31.32 22.13
N CYS A 131 -22.45 30.64 22.40
CA CYS A 131 -21.24 30.67 21.57
C CYS A 131 -21.26 29.50 20.59
N ILE A 132 -20.61 29.64 19.44
CA ILE A 132 -20.44 28.59 18.43
C ILE A 132 -18.99 28.10 18.42
N THR A 133 -18.03 29.01 18.52
CA THR A 133 -16.60 28.74 18.37
C THR A 133 -15.83 28.75 19.69
N TYR A 134 -14.59 28.23 19.66
CA TYR A 134 -13.73 28.22 20.84
C TYR A 134 -13.22 29.62 21.21
N SER A 135 -12.98 30.49 20.23
CA SER A 135 -12.61 31.89 20.48
C SER A 135 -13.70 32.64 21.25
N GLU A 136 -14.96 32.53 20.82
CA GLU A 136 -16.12 33.15 21.49
C GLU A 136 -16.28 32.61 22.91
N TYR A 137 -16.11 31.30 23.10
CA TYR A 137 -16.20 30.69 24.42
C TYR A 137 -15.12 31.19 25.36
N LEU A 138 -13.87 31.23 24.89
CA LEU A 138 -12.76 31.76 25.67
C LEU A 138 -12.97 33.24 25.99
N GLN A 139 -13.45 34.06 25.06
CA GLN A 139 -13.74 35.47 25.33
C GLN A 139 -14.75 35.62 26.47
N LYS A 140 -15.79 34.77 26.49
CA LYS A 140 -16.80 34.75 27.56
C LYS A 140 -16.22 34.28 28.90
N LEU A 141 -15.37 33.25 28.90
CA LEU A 141 -14.65 32.79 30.09
C LEU A 141 -13.69 33.87 30.62
N SER A 142 -12.97 34.55 29.73
CA SER A 142 -12.04 35.62 30.07
C SER A 142 -12.75 36.81 30.72
N ALA A 143 -13.88 37.21 30.16
CA ALA A 143 -14.72 38.29 30.72
C ALA A 143 -15.29 37.91 32.10
N ALA A 144 -15.78 36.69 32.27
CA ALA A 144 -16.30 36.21 33.56
C ALA A 144 -15.19 35.99 34.61
N GLY A 145 -14.01 35.58 34.16
CA GLY A 145 -12.86 35.29 35.01
C GLY A 145 -12.10 36.53 35.47
N GLY A 146 -12.30 37.69 34.81
CA GLY A 146 -11.59 38.93 35.10
C GLY A 146 -10.17 38.96 34.54
N PHE A 147 -9.94 38.34 33.39
CA PHE A 147 -8.63 38.34 32.73
C PHE A 147 -8.30 39.71 32.16
N LYS A 148 -7.07 40.18 32.40
CA LYS A 148 -6.59 41.49 31.93
C LYS A 148 -6.21 41.48 30.45
N ASP A 149 -5.50 40.45 30.00
CA ASP A 149 -4.94 40.39 28.65
C ASP A 149 -4.81 38.92 28.18
N VAL A 150 -5.75 38.47 27.35
CA VAL A 150 -5.74 37.12 26.75
C VAL A 150 -6.10 37.25 25.28
N GLU A 151 -5.18 36.87 24.41
CA GLU A 151 -5.40 36.85 22.97
C GLU A 151 -5.42 35.41 22.45
N TYR A 152 -6.44 35.10 21.67
CA TYR A 152 -6.66 33.82 21.00
C TYR A 152 -6.43 33.95 19.50
N THR A 153 -5.63 33.04 18.95
CA THR A 153 -5.35 32.90 17.52
C THR A 153 -5.77 31.52 17.05
N ALA A 154 -6.68 31.46 16.08
CA ALA A 154 -7.00 30.25 15.35
C ALA A 154 -5.98 30.03 14.22
N VAL A 155 -5.49 28.79 14.10
CA VAL A 155 -4.43 28.41 13.15
C VAL A 155 -4.95 27.36 12.17
N ASN A 156 -5.22 27.80 10.94
CA ASN A 156 -5.62 26.96 9.81
C ASN A 156 -4.56 26.98 8.70
N GLY A 157 -4.93 26.48 7.51
CA GLY A 157 -4.06 26.45 6.33
C GLY A 157 -3.52 25.05 6.02
N PRO A 158 -2.95 24.85 4.82
CA PRO A 158 -2.37 23.58 4.41
C PRO A 158 -1.07 23.31 5.18
N ASN A 159 -1.18 22.51 6.25
CA ASN A 159 -0.12 22.20 7.19
C ASN A 159 -0.13 20.72 7.61
N LEU A 160 -0.21 19.81 6.63
CA LEU A 160 -0.28 18.37 6.87
C LEU A 160 0.97 17.86 7.62
N LEU A 161 0.76 17.22 8.78
CA LEU A 161 1.84 16.69 9.62
C LEU A 161 2.84 15.79 8.87
N GLY A 162 2.34 14.99 7.92
CA GLY A 162 3.17 14.13 7.08
C GLY A 162 4.19 14.90 6.21
N GLU A 163 3.88 16.13 5.82
CA GLU A 163 4.75 17.00 5.05
C GLU A 163 5.63 17.87 5.96
N LEU A 164 5.06 18.36 7.07
CA LEU A 164 5.80 19.12 8.09
C LEU A 164 7.02 18.35 8.60
N LYS A 165 6.84 17.06 8.96
CA LYS A 165 7.96 16.22 9.43
C LYS A 165 9.06 15.99 8.40
N ARG A 166 8.76 16.17 7.12
CA ARG A 166 9.73 16.05 6.01
C ARG A 166 10.37 17.39 5.67
N GLY A 167 10.01 18.46 6.38
CA GLY A 167 10.52 19.79 6.12
C GLY A 167 10.07 20.34 4.77
N HIS A 168 8.87 19.97 4.30
CA HIS A 168 8.27 20.58 3.12
C HIS A 168 7.67 21.96 3.48
N HIS A 169 7.32 22.73 2.47
CA HIS A 169 6.69 24.03 2.67
C HIS A 169 5.30 23.90 3.30
N SER A 170 4.98 24.79 4.25
CA SER A 170 3.65 24.87 4.86
C SER A 170 3.15 26.31 4.93
N PHE A 171 1.82 26.47 4.91
CA PHE A 171 1.18 27.77 4.94
C PHE A 171 0.15 27.79 6.08
N TYR A 172 0.28 28.79 6.96
CA TYR A 172 -0.59 29.03 8.10
C TYR A 172 -1.48 30.22 7.83
N SER A 173 -2.79 30.00 7.88
CA SER A 173 -3.80 31.05 7.87
C SER A 173 -4.17 31.36 9.31
N LEU A 174 -3.94 32.60 9.74
CA LEU A 174 -4.12 33.05 11.11
C LEU A 174 -5.27 34.03 11.17
N ALA A 175 -6.12 33.90 12.18
CA ALA A 175 -7.01 34.96 12.60
C ALA A 175 -6.96 35.05 14.12
N SER A 176 -7.07 36.25 14.67
CA SER A 176 -6.85 36.48 16.10
C SER A 176 -7.77 37.53 16.68
N SER A 177 -8.01 37.43 17.99
CA SER A 177 -8.67 38.45 18.80
C SER A 177 -7.76 39.64 19.18
N GLY A 178 -6.46 39.55 18.91
CA GLY A 178 -5.50 40.63 19.11
C GLY A 178 -4.25 40.52 18.23
N THR A 179 -3.50 41.62 18.11
CA THR A 179 -2.37 41.73 17.17
C THR A 179 -1.07 41.19 17.73
N LYS A 180 -0.87 41.23 19.06
CA LYS A 180 0.38 40.78 19.69
C LYS A 180 0.56 39.27 19.52
N SER A 181 -0.52 38.50 19.61
CA SER A 181 -0.49 37.06 19.41
C SER A 181 -0.07 36.68 17.98
N ILE A 182 -0.45 37.48 16.97
CA ILE A 182 -0.01 37.30 15.58
C ILE A 182 1.49 37.54 15.47
N GLU A 183 2.00 38.65 16.01
CA GLU A 183 3.44 38.97 15.98
C GLU A 183 4.28 37.88 16.67
N ILE A 184 3.80 37.38 17.82
CA ILE A 184 4.45 36.27 18.55
C ILE A 184 4.39 34.98 17.72
N PHE A 185 3.24 34.66 17.10
CA PHE A 185 3.10 33.48 16.26
C PHE A 185 4.07 33.54 15.08
N GLU A 186 4.17 34.68 14.39
CA GLU A 186 5.07 34.84 13.25
C GLU A 186 6.53 34.66 13.66
N ASN A 187 6.95 35.19 14.81
CA ASN A 187 8.30 34.97 15.32
C ASN A 187 8.59 33.48 15.60
N LEU A 188 7.63 32.77 16.20
CA LEU A 188 7.78 31.37 16.59
C LEU A 188 7.62 30.39 15.43
N PHE A 189 6.79 30.66 14.43
CA PHE A 189 6.45 29.69 13.39
C PHE A 189 6.94 30.07 11.99
N CYS A 190 7.09 31.36 11.66
CA CYS A 190 7.56 31.78 10.35
C CYS A 190 9.06 31.44 10.17
N GLY A 191 9.45 31.09 8.95
CA GLY A 191 10.81 30.71 8.60
C GLY A 191 10.96 30.39 7.11
N SER A 192 12.07 29.79 6.72
CA SER A 192 12.37 29.49 5.30
C SER A 192 11.36 28.57 4.60
N ARG A 193 10.62 27.77 5.38
CA ARG A 193 9.68 26.77 4.88
C ARG A 193 8.25 26.94 5.39
N ASN A 194 8.05 27.84 6.36
CA ASN A 194 6.77 28.04 7.03
C ASN A 194 6.34 29.48 6.79
N HIS A 195 5.19 29.64 6.13
CA HIS A 195 4.68 30.93 5.69
C HIS A 195 3.39 31.26 6.42
N THR A 196 3.22 32.51 6.84
CA THR A 196 2.03 32.98 7.56
C THR A 196 1.25 33.97 6.72
N LYS A 197 -0.09 33.93 6.82
CA LYS A 197 -0.99 34.97 6.30
C LYS A 197 -2.09 35.22 7.32
N THR A 198 -2.35 36.48 7.63
CA THR A 198 -3.28 36.91 8.67
C THR A 198 -4.57 37.43 8.05
N TYR A 199 -5.70 37.16 8.73
CA TYR A 199 -7.05 37.50 8.34
C TYR A 199 -7.81 38.05 9.55
N GLU A 200 -8.81 38.90 9.30
CA GLU A 200 -9.62 39.53 10.35
C GLU A 200 -10.79 38.65 10.81
N ASP A 201 -11.20 37.69 9.99
CA ASP A 201 -12.38 36.84 10.24
C ASP A 201 -12.04 35.59 11.06
N LEU A 202 -11.99 35.76 12.39
CA LEU A 202 -11.70 34.68 13.34
C LEU A 202 -12.78 33.59 13.36
N THR A 203 -14.04 33.99 13.46
CA THR A 203 -15.17 33.05 13.54
C THR A 203 -15.30 32.23 12.26
N GLY A 204 -15.24 32.87 11.08
CA GLY A 204 -15.32 32.15 9.80
C GLY A 204 -14.14 31.20 9.59
N LEU A 205 -12.94 31.58 10.01
CA LEU A 205 -11.78 30.70 9.96
C LEU A 205 -11.98 29.45 10.83
N GLU A 206 -12.46 29.56 12.08
CA GLU A 206 -12.74 28.40 12.93
C GLU A 206 -13.83 27.49 12.36
N VAL A 207 -14.96 28.06 11.93
CA VAL A 207 -16.08 27.30 11.37
C VAL A 207 -15.66 26.57 10.10
N PHE A 208 -14.96 27.24 9.18
CA PHE A 208 -14.43 26.60 7.98
C PHE A 208 -13.48 25.44 8.32
N GLY A 209 -12.57 25.67 9.28
CA GLY A 209 -11.60 24.67 9.74
C GLY A 209 -12.26 23.38 10.24
N ALA A 210 -13.39 23.52 10.97
CA ALA A 210 -14.17 22.39 11.45
C ALA A 210 -14.86 21.62 10.31
N MET A 211 -15.43 22.33 9.34
CA MET A 211 -16.24 21.75 8.27
C MET A 211 -15.44 21.06 7.16
N LYS A 212 -14.19 21.47 6.91
CA LYS A 212 -13.39 20.90 5.79
C LYS A 212 -12.99 19.43 5.97
N ASN A 213 -12.79 18.97 7.21
CA ASN A 213 -12.29 17.62 7.50
C ASN A 213 -13.30 16.51 7.18
N PRO A 214 -14.62 16.64 7.48
CA PRO A 214 -15.64 15.73 6.98
C PRO A 214 -15.64 15.57 5.45
N ILE A 215 -15.49 16.66 4.68
CA ILE A 215 -15.41 16.58 3.21
C ILE A 215 -14.20 15.72 2.79
N ALA A 216 -13.06 15.85 3.46
CA ALA A 216 -11.91 14.98 3.20
C ALA A 216 -12.21 13.49 3.47
N ILE A 217 -13.08 13.16 4.43
CA ILE A 217 -13.56 11.78 4.62
C ILE A 217 -14.43 11.36 3.43
N ALA A 218 -15.35 12.20 2.97
CA ALA A 218 -16.17 11.92 1.79
C ALA A 218 -15.32 11.68 0.53
N CYS A 219 -14.29 12.51 0.29
CA CYS A 219 -13.32 12.28 -0.79
C CYS A 219 -12.53 10.98 -0.59
N GLY A 220 -12.19 10.63 0.65
CA GLY A 220 -11.60 9.33 0.97
C GLY A 220 -12.51 8.17 0.59
N ILE A 221 -13.80 8.24 0.94
CA ILE A 221 -14.80 7.23 0.57
C ILE A 221 -14.92 7.16 -0.96
N ALA A 222 -15.04 8.31 -1.64
CA ALA A 222 -15.10 8.35 -3.09
C ALA A 222 -13.86 7.70 -3.74
N SER A 223 -12.66 7.98 -3.23
CA SER A 223 -11.40 7.42 -3.74
C SER A 223 -11.29 5.88 -3.64
N GLY A 224 -12.10 5.26 -2.77
CA GLY A 224 -12.15 3.80 -2.65
C GLY A 224 -13.31 3.17 -3.43
N ILE A 225 -14.08 3.96 -4.18
CA ILE A 225 -15.12 3.48 -5.09
C ILE A 225 -14.52 3.43 -6.52
N PRO A 226 -14.42 2.25 -7.15
CA PRO A 226 -13.85 2.04 -8.49
C PRO A 226 -14.26 3.05 -9.58
N GLU A 227 -15.52 3.48 -9.57
CA GLU A 227 -16.11 4.36 -10.57
C GLU A 227 -15.78 5.86 -10.33
N CYS A 228 -15.20 6.21 -9.19
CA CYS A 228 -14.91 7.58 -8.77
C CYS A 228 -13.41 7.92 -8.97
N GLY A 229 -13.09 8.58 -10.08
CA GLY A 229 -11.75 9.15 -10.33
C GLY A 229 -11.61 10.62 -9.90
N SER A 230 -10.48 11.24 -10.24
CA SER A 230 -10.15 12.63 -9.87
C SER A 230 -11.19 13.67 -10.32
N ASN A 231 -11.89 13.44 -11.43
CA ASN A 231 -12.98 14.32 -11.88
C ASN A 231 -14.12 14.37 -10.87
N PHE A 232 -14.50 13.21 -10.32
CA PHE A 232 -15.53 13.11 -9.29
C PHE A 232 -15.06 13.73 -7.98
N GLU A 233 -13.81 13.48 -7.58
CA GLU A 233 -13.23 14.13 -6.39
C GLU A 233 -13.25 15.65 -6.52
N GLY A 234 -12.92 16.20 -7.71
CA GLY A 234 -12.97 17.63 -7.98
C GLY A 234 -14.36 18.22 -7.81
N GLU A 235 -15.39 17.57 -8.36
CA GLU A 235 -16.78 18.00 -8.20
C GLU A 235 -17.24 17.91 -6.74
N LEU A 236 -16.88 16.83 -6.04
CA LEU A 236 -17.20 16.66 -4.62
C LEU A 236 -16.54 17.75 -3.74
N ILE A 237 -15.29 18.14 -4.04
CA ILE A 237 -14.61 19.25 -3.35
C ILE A 237 -15.36 20.57 -3.62
N SER A 238 -15.76 20.82 -4.87
CA SER A 238 -16.50 22.02 -5.27
C SER A 238 -17.85 22.12 -4.53
N LEU A 239 -18.62 21.02 -4.51
CA LEU A 239 -19.89 20.94 -3.77
C LEU A 239 -19.70 21.15 -2.27
N GLY A 240 -18.71 20.48 -1.67
CA GLY A 240 -18.41 20.65 -0.26
C GLY A 240 -18.02 22.08 0.11
N TYR A 241 -17.22 22.75 -0.74
CA TYR A 241 -16.89 24.17 -0.57
C TYR A 241 -18.13 25.08 -0.67
N SER A 242 -19.01 24.81 -1.63
CA SER A 242 -20.29 25.54 -1.79
C SER A 242 -21.19 25.39 -0.56
N GLU A 243 -21.25 24.19 0.01
CA GLU A 243 -22.04 23.90 1.20
C GLU A 243 -21.48 24.59 2.46
N ILE A 244 -20.16 24.61 2.64
CA ILE A 244 -19.52 25.41 3.71
C ILE A 244 -19.88 26.89 3.56
N THR A 245 -19.78 27.42 2.34
CA THR A 245 -20.07 28.83 2.07
C THR A 245 -21.53 29.17 2.36
N THR A 246 -22.45 28.27 2.01
CA THR A 246 -23.88 28.41 2.31
C THR A 246 -24.14 28.36 3.81
N PHE A 247 -23.48 27.46 4.51
CA PHE A 247 -23.57 27.34 5.97
C PHE A 247 -23.08 28.60 6.68
N LEU A 248 -21.92 29.14 6.28
CA LEU A 248 -21.39 30.39 6.84
C LEU A 248 -22.35 31.57 6.61
N LYS A 249 -22.92 31.71 5.41
CA LYS A 249 -23.92 32.75 5.11
C LYS A 249 -25.16 32.63 6.00
N ALA A 250 -25.64 31.41 6.23
CA ALA A 250 -26.80 31.16 7.09
C ALA A 250 -26.52 31.45 8.57
N LEU A 251 -25.24 31.41 8.99
CA LEU A 251 -24.78 31.88 10.30
C LEU A 251 -24.45 33.38 10.34
N GLU A 252 -24.73 34.13 9.27
CA GLU A 252 -24.40 35.56 9.13
C GLU A 252 -22.90 35.86 9.21
N ILE A 253 -22.05 34.87 8.90
CA ILE A 253 -20.59 35.01 8.90
C ILE A 253 -20.12 35.50 7.51
N PRO A 254 -19.27 36.55 7.43
CA PRO A 254 -18.76 37.06 6.16
C PRO A 254 -18.02 35.99 5.34
N THR A 255 -18.34 35.86 4.05
CA THR A 255 -17.73 34.83 3.19
C THR A 255 -16.67 35.35 2.22
N GLN A 256 -16.39 36.65 2.21
CA GLN A 256 -15.48 37.28 1.24
C GLN A 256 -14.06 36.73 1.33
N LEU A 257 -13.57 36.49 2.55
CA LEU A 257 -12.20 36.01 2.81
C LEU A 257 -12.07 34.48 2.85
N VAL A 258 -13.19 33.75 2.88
CA VAL A 258 -13.23 32.28 2.98
C VAL A 258 -12.46 31.61 1.84
N GLN A 259 -12.56 32.15 0.64
CA GLN A 259 -11.82 31.63 -0.52
C GLN A 259 -10.31 31.73 -0.32
N GLU A 260 -9.85 32.79 0.36
CA GLU A 260 -8.42 33.06 0.55
C GLU A 260 -7.79 32.23 1.66
N TYR A 261 -8.48 31.99 2.78
CA TYR A 261 -7.92 31.22 3.91
C TYR A 261 -8.34 29.75 3.93
N GLY A 262 -9.47 29.40 3.30
CA GLY A 262 -10.09 28.09 3.44
C GLY A 262 -9.78 27.12 2.30
N LEU A 263 -9.89 27.57 1.05
CA LEU A 263 -9.89 26.70 -0.13
C LEU A 263 -8.62 25.86 -0.25
N ALA A 264 -7.44 26.45 0.04
CA ALA A 264 -6.17 25.74 -0.03
C ALA A 264 -6.06 24.58 0.99
N ASP A 265 -6.52 24.80 2.23
CA ASP A 265 -6.51 23.75 3.27
C ASP A 265 -7.51 22.64 2.94
N LEU A 266 -8.68 22.99 2.40
CA LEU A 266 -9.66 22.02 1.91
C LEU A 266 -9.07 21.14 0.79
N ILE A 267 -8.51 21.75 -0.26
CA ILE A 267 -7.89 21.01 -1.39
C ILE A 267 -6.78 20.09 -0.89
N ALA A 268 -5.85 20.60 -0.09
CA ALA A 268 -4.74 19.80 0.45
C ALA A 268 -5.26 18.60 1.27
N SER A 269 -6.32 18.81 2.06
CA SER A 269 -6.92 17.75 2.88
C SER A 269 -7.67 16.70 2.07
N CYS A 270 -8.29 17.10 0.96
CA CYS A 270 -9.10 16.22 0.12
C CYS A 270 -8.30 15.48 -0.95
N THR A 271 -7.13 15.99 -1.34
CA THR A 271 -6.32 15.39 -2.42
C THR A 271 -5.07 14.66 -1.91
N SER A 272 -4.49 15.07 -0.78
CA SER A 272 -3.23 14.50 -0.30
C SER A 272 -3.37 13.13 0.36
N ARG A 273 -2.43 12.23 0.05
CA ARG A 273 -2.24 10.95 0.75
C ARG A 273 -1.85 11.09 2.22
N TYR A 274 -1.32 12.26 2.62
CA TYR A 274 -0.95 12.52 4.02
C TYR A 274 -2.13 13.00 4.87
N SER A 275 -3.32 13.16 4.27
CA SER A 275 -4.55 13.48 4.99
C SER A 275 -5.09 12.25 5.73
N ARG A 276 -5.13 12.34 7.06
CA ARG A 276 -5.68 11.28 7.93
C ARG A 276 -7.18 11.06 7.69
N ASN A 277 -7.93 12.13 7.41
CA ASN A 277 -9.37 12.06 7.11
C ASN A 277 -9.62 11.34 5.77
N LYS A 278 -8.86 11.67 4.72
CA LYS A 278 -8.95 10.98 3.42
C LYS A 278 -8.57 9.50 3.56
N ALA A 279 -7.46 9.22 4.22
CA ALA A 279 -7.00 7.85 4.46
C ALA A 279 -8.02 7.03 5.26
N TYR A 280 -8.69 7.64 6.25
CA TYR A 280 -9.77 6.99 6.99
C TYR A 280 -10.96 6.65 6.09
N GLY A 281 -11.46 7.61 5.30
CA GLY A 281 -12.58 7.38 4.38
C GLY A 281 -12.29 6.26 3.37
N HIS A 282 -11.08 6.22 2.83
CA HIS A 282 -10.65 5.18 1.90
C HIS A 282 -10.63 3.78 2.54
N ARG A 283 -10.10 3.66 3.76
CA ARG A 283 -10.11 2.38 4.49
C ARG A 283 -11.53 1.98 4.90
N PHE A 284 -12.35 2.94 5.32
CA PHE A 284 -13.73 2.71 5.71
C PHE A 284 -14.53 2.09 4.56
N VAL A 285 -14.49 2.69 3.37
CA VAL A 285 -15.24 2.17 2.22
C VAL A 285 -14.72 0.80 1.78
N HIS A 286 -13.40 0.57 1.83
CA HIS A 286 -12.83 -0.72 1.50
C HIS A 286 -13.28 -1.82 2.47
N LYS A 287 -13.34 -1.54 3.79
CA LYS A 287 -13.88 -2.47 4.80
C LYS A 287 -15.36 -2.79 4.56
N LEU A 288 -16.14 -1.78 4.17
CA LEU A 288 -17.56 -1.95 3.88
C LEU A 288 -17.79 -2.78 2.60
N ILE A 289 -17.06 -2.47 1.51
CA ILE A 289 -17.14 -3.19 0.22
C ILE A 289 -16.61 -4.62 0.36
N SER A 290 -15.49 -4.81 1.07
CA SER A 290 -14.94 -6.14 1.38
C SER A 290 -15.77 -6.92 2.39
N GLY A 291 -16.86 -6.35 2.92
CA GLY A 291 -17.80 -6.96 3.86
C GLY A 291 -17.14 -7.55 5.12
N GLU A 292 -15.96 -7.06 5.48
CA GLU A 292 -15.29 -7.29 6.76
C GLU A 292 -16.05 -6.59 7.90
N ASP A 293 -16.81 -5.56 7.55
CA ASP A 293 -17.49 -4.67 8.47
C ASP A 293 -19.00 -4.97 8.49
N ARG A 294 -19.37 -6.01 9.23
CA ARG A 294 -20.77 -6.30 9.57
C ARG A 294 -20.99 -5.99 11.04
N PRO A 295 -21.78 -4.97 11.39
CA PRO A 295 -22.02 -4.66 12.79
C PRO A 295 -22.68 -5.85 13.47
N ASN A 296 -22.11 -6.24 14.61
CA ASN A 296 -22.68 -7.26 15.48
C ASN A 296 -24.00 -6.78 16.11
N LEU A 297 -24.73 -7.64 16.81
CA LEU A 297 -26.05 -7.28 17.33
C LEU A 297 -26.02 -6.06 18.28
N ILE A 298 -24.96 -5.92 19.09
CA ILE A 298 -24.80 -4.80 20.02
C ILE A 298 -24.51 -3.51 19.26
N GLU A 299 -23.61 -3.57 18.27
CA GLU A 299 -23.28 -2.44 17.40
C GLU A 299 -24.49 -1.97 16.57
N ARG A 300 -25.37 -2.90 16.15
CA ARG A 300 -26.63 -2.54 15.48
C ARG A 300 -27.59 -1.79 16.39
N ILE A 301 -27.67 -2.20 17.66
CA ILE A 301 -28.47 -1.51 18.68
C ILE A 301 -27.86 -0.13 18.94
N GLU A 302 -26.55 -0.04 19.10
CA GLU A 302 -25.82 1.23 19.33
C GLU A 302 -25.98 2.20 18.14
N LEU A 303 -25.89 1.71 16.89
CA LEU A 303 -26.17 2.48 15.67
C LEU A 303 -27.61 3.01 15.61
N PHE A 304 -28.57 2.30 16.20
CA PHE A 304 -29.96 2.72 16.24
C PHE A 304 -30.20 3.82 17.28
N PHE A 305 -29.67 3.66 18.49
CA PHE A 305 -29.90 4.60 19.59
C PHE A 305 -28.93 5.79 19.60
N ASN A 306 -27.63 5.56 19.43
CA ASN A 306 -26.56 6.56 19.57
C ASN A 306 -25.58 6.54 18.38
N PRO A 307 -26.03 6.90 17.16
CA PRO A 307 -25.22 6.83 15.94
C PRO A 307 -23.94 7.68 15.98
N ALA A 308 -23.99 8.86 16.62
CA ALA A 308 -22.84 9.74 16.74
C ALA A 308 -21.75 9.16 17.66
N GLU A 309 -22.13 8.59 18.81
CA GLU A 309 -21.19 7.94 19.73
C GLU A 309 -20.54 6.71 19.10
N PHE A 310 -21.31 5.94 18.30
CA PHE A 310 -20.79 4.80 17.57
C PHE A 310 -19.63 5.20 16.64
N ILE A 311 -19.82 6.24 15.82
CA ILE A 311 -18.77 6.76 14.92
C ILE A 311 -17.52 7.16 15.72
N GLN A 312 -17.71 7.88 16.83
CA GLN A 312 -16.61 8.34 17.67
C GLN A 312 -15.82 7.18 18.29
N LYS A 313 -16.51 6.14 18.73
CA LYS A 313 -15.92 4.92 19.31
C LYS A 313 -15.14 4.13 18.25
N GLU A 314 -15.72 3.96 17.06
CA GLU A 314 -15.07 3.29 15.93
C GLU A 314 -13.77 4.01 15.53
N VAL A 315 -13.82 5.34 15.42
CA VAL A 315 -12.65 6.17 15.11
C VAL A 315 -11.62 6.10 16.23
N SER A 316 -12.03 6.10 17.50
CA SER A 316 -11.12 6.01 18.65
C SER A 316 -10.41 4.67 18.76
N GLN A 317 -11.03 3.59 18.26
CA GLN A 317 -10.40 2.27 18.15
C GLN A 317 -9.45 2.17 16.96
N SER A 318 -9.62 3.02 15.95
CA SER A 318 -8.65 3.14 14.87
C SER A 318 -7.41 3.88 15.38
N GLU A 319 -6.21 3.39 15.07
CA GLU A 319 -4.94 4.07 15.44
C GLU A 319 -4.76 5.45 14.77
N SER A 320 -5.77 5.91 14.01
CA SER A 320 -5.78 7.17 13.30
C SER A 320 -6.61 8.19 14.08
N HIS A 321 -5.95 9.19 14.67
CA HIS A 321 -6.61 10.38 15.19
C HIS A 321 -7.32 11.15 14.04
N VAL A 322 -8.62 10.90 13.81
CA VAL A 322 -9.42 11.44 12.68
C VAL A 322 -10.42 12.47 13.18
N GLU A 323 -10.06 13.76 13.12
CA GLU A 323 -10.92 14.86 13.62
C GLU A 323 -12.23 15.02 12.85
N GLY A 324 -12.26 14.70 11.55
CA GLY A 324 -13.44 14.93 10.72
C GLY A 324 -14.69 14.17 11.19
N ALA A 325 -14.50 12.98 11.78
CA ALA A 325 -15.60 12.19 12.32
C ALA A 325 -16.20 12.83 13.60
N PHE A 326 -15.36 13.43 14.44
CA PHE A 326 -15.82 14.16 15.63
C PHE A 326 -16.52 15.47 15.25
N ALA A 327 -15.95 16.22 14.29
CA ALA A 327 -16.52 17.48 13.83
C ALA A 327 -17.91 17.29 13.20
N LEU A 328 -18.14 16.18 12.48
CA LEU A 328 -19.39 15.91 11.78
C LEU A 328 -20.63 15.97 12.70
N ALA A 329 -20.57 15.38 13.89
CA ALA A 329 -21.69 15.40 14.84
C ALA A 329 -21.97 16.82 15.38
N SER A 330 -20.92 17.59 15.65
CA SER A 330 -21.05 18.98 16.10
C SER A 330 -21.61 19.90 15.01
N ILE A 331 -21.29 19.63 13.74
CA ILE A 331 -21.81 20.37 12.57
C ILE A 331 -23.29 20.05 12.37
N ILE A 332 -23.69 18.78 12.39
CA ILE A 332 -25.09 18.37 12.21
C ILE A 332 -25.98 18.97 13.29
N SER A 333 -25.57 18.83 14.55
CA SER A 333 -26.34 19.43 15.66
C SER A 333 -26.44 20.95 15.56
N LEU A 334 -25.41 21.66 15.09
CA LEU A 334 -25.49 23.10 14.87
C LEU A 334 -26.42 23.45 13.70
N ALA A 335 -26.38 22.67 12.62
CA ALA A 335 -27.26 22.83 11.48
C ALA A 335 -28.74 22.65 11.88
N GLU A 336 -29.04 21.62 12.68
CA GLU A 336 -30.37 21.39 13.25
C GLU A 336 -30.81 22.54 14.17
N GLU A 337 -29.92 23.02 15.07
CA GLU A 337 -30.19 24.15 15.96
C GLU A 337 -30.52 25.45 15.20
N LYS A 338 -29.92 25.63 14.02
CA LYS A 338 -30.08 26.83 13.18
C LYS A 338 -31.01 26.63 11.99
N ASN A 339 -31.59 25.45 11.85
CA ASN A 339 -32.44 25.05 10.71
C ASN A 339 -31.78 25.29 9.34
N ILE A 340 -30.52 24.83 9.20
CA ILE A 340 -29.70 24.95 7.98
C ILE A 340 -29.60 23.58 7.31
N GLU A 341 -29.83 23.50 6.00
CA GLU A 341 -29.66 22.28 5.23
C GLU A 341 -28.17 22.04 4.89
N ILE A 342 -27.69 20.82 5.17
CA ILE A 342 -26.31 20.37 4.94
C ILE A 342 -26.28 18.96 4.31
N PRO A 343 -26.82 18.80 3.10
CA PRO A 343 -27.12 17.49 2.53
C PRO A 343 -25.89 16.63 2.26
N LEU A 344 -24.71 17.21 1.98
CA LEU A 344 -23.47 16.42 1.83
C LEU A 344 -23.04 15.84 3.17
N TYR A 345 -23.07 16.64 4.24
CA TYR A 345 -22.71 16.19 5.60
C TYR A 345 -23.72 15.16 6.11
N ASP A 346 -25.01 15.34 5.84
CA ASP A 346 -26.05 14.36 6.18
C ASP A 346 -25.84 13.03 5.45
N THR A 347 -25.56 13.09 4.14
CA THR A 347 -25.26 11.89 3.34
C THR A 347 -24.02 11.17 3.90
N LEU A 348 -22.96 11.91 4.20
CA LEU A 348 -21.76 11.36 4.81
C LEU A 348 -22.05 10.70 6.18
N PHE A 349 -22.85 11.35 7.02
CA PHE A 349 -23.26 10.80 8.31
C PHE A 349 -24.07 9.52 8.17
N GLN A 350 -25.01 9.48 7.23
CA GLN A 350 -25.79 8.27 6.93
C GLN A 350 -24.90 7.13 6.41
N ILE A 351 -23.86 7.42 5.63
CA ILE A 351 -22.89 6.41 5.17
C ILE A 351 -22.06 5.89 6.34
N LEU A 352 -21.51 6.77 7.18
CA LEU A 352 -20.69 6.37 8.34
C LEU A 352 -21.52 5.59 9.38
N THR A 353 -22.80 5.89 9.51
CA THR A 353 -23.76 5.12 10.33
C THR A 353 -24.34 3.90 9.63
N ARG A 354 -23.87 3.58 8.41
CA ARG A 354 -24.27 2.41 7.61
C ARG A 354 -25.78 2.37 7.31
N ARG A 355 -26.46 3.52 7.35
CA ARG A 355 -27.88 3.67 6.98
C ARG A 355 -28.07 3.67 5.47
N VAL A 356 -27.10 4.20 4.73
CA VAL A 356 -27.08 4.20 3.26
C VAL A 356 -25.76 3.67 2.71
N SER A 357 -25.78 3.23 1.45
CA SER A 357 -24.59 2.75 0.74
C SER A 357 -23.62 3.90 0.45
N PRO A 358 -22.29 3.67 0.42
CA PRO A 358 -21.30 4.67 -0.02
C PRO A 358 -21.58 5.26 -1.40
N THR A 359 -22.25 4.50 -2.26
CA THR A 359 -22.65 4.92 -3.62
C THR A 359 -23.72 6.02 -3.62
N GLU A 360 -24.33 6.31 -2.47
CA GLU A 360 -25.21 7.46 -2.32
C GLU A 360 -24.45 8.79 -2.51
N LEU A 361 -23.13 8.83 -2.21
CA LEU A 361 -22.29 9.97 -2.59
C LEU A 361 -22.28 10.19 -4.11
N ILE A 362 -22.26 9.12 -4.92
CA ILE A 362 -22.31 9.24 -6.38
C ILE A 362 -23.63 9.86 -6.81
N ARG A 363 -24.74 9.40 -6.27
CA ARG A 363 -26.08 9.96 -6.57
C ARG A 363 -26.17 11.42 -6.19
N PHE A 364 -25.69 11.75 -4.99
CA PHE A 364 -25.68 13.12 -4.49
C PHE A 364 -24.88 14.06 -5.41
N VAL A 365 -23.64 13.70 -5.74
CA VAL A 365 -22.75 14.52 -6.57
C VAL A 365 -23.23 14.60 -8.02
N SER A 366 -23.66 13.48 -8.61
CA SER A 366 -24.09 13.43 -10.01
C SER A 366 -25.48 14.04 -10.26
N LYS A 367 -26.28 14.26 -9.19
CA LYS A 367 -27.71 14.60 -9.27
C LYS A 367 -28.51 13.64 -10.17
N SER A 368 -28.00 12.43 -10.37
CA SER A 368 -28.59 11.46 -11.28
C SER A 368 -29.80 10.82 -10.61
N ILE A 369 -30.97 10.97 -11.25
CA ILE A 369 -32.21 10.26 -10.92
C ILE A 369 -32.25 8.87 -11.58
N SER A 370 -31.24 8.56 -12.42
CA SER A 370 -31.16 7.30 -13.14
C SER A 370 -30.84 6.16 -12.19
N ASP A 371 -31.75 5.19 -12.15
CA ASP A 371 -31.52 3.88 -11.54
C ASP A 371 -30.40 3.10 -12.25
N GLU A 372 -29.81 3.56 -13.36
CA GLU A 372 -28.68 2.89 -14.01
C GLU A 372 -27.39 2.96 -13.16
N VAL A 373 -27.29 3.90 -12.21
CA VAL A 373 -26.23 3.89 -11.18
C VAL A 373 -26.36 2.65 -10.27
N ARG A 374 -27.43 1.84 -10.39
CA ARG A 374 -27.58 0.52 -9.74
C ARG A 374 -26.62 -0.55 -10.24
N HIS A 375 -25.82 -0.27 -11.27
CA HIS A 375 -24.59 -1.00 -11.51
C HIS A 375 -23.41 -0.38 -10.76
N ILE A 376 -23.60 -0.02 -9.47
CA ILE A 376 -22.61 -0.45 -8.46
C ILE A 376 -22.29 -1.85 -8.90
N SER A 377 -21.03 -2.11 -9.23
CA SER A 377 -20.54 -3.45 -9.41
C SER A 377 -21.28 -4.33 -8.40
N LYS A 378 -22.32 -5.07 -8.84
CA LYS A 378 -22.69 -6.31 -8.19
C LYS A 378 -21.32 -6.91 -8.12
N ILE A 379 -20.72 -6.98 -6.92
CA ILE A 379 -19.44 -7.66 -6.67
C ILE A 379 -19.53 -8.82 -7.61
N ALA A 380 -18.82 -8.76 -8.74
CA ALA A 380 -19.23 -9.53 -9.89
C ALA A 380 -18.97 -10.93 -9.41
N THR A 381 -20.03 -11.62 -9.01
CA THR A 381 -19.90 -12.89 -8.32
C THR A 381 -19.16 -13.72 -9.31
N LYS A 382 -17.93 -14.08 -8.94
CA LYS A 382 -16.95 -14.79 -9.75
C LYS A 382 -17.66 -15.53 -10.87
N ARG A 383 -17.62 -14.97 -12.10
CA ARG A 383 -18.41 -15.54 -13.20
C ARG A 383 -17.93 -16.98 -13.35
N SER A 384 -18.77 -17.96 -13.04
CA SER A 384 -18.39 -19.36 -13.14
C SER A 384 -18.46 -19.79 -14.61
N GLY A 385 -17.51 -19.29 -15.40
CA GLY A 385 -17.36 -19.60 -16.82
C GLY A 385 -16.38 -20.75 -17.08
N LEU A 386 -16.27 -21.73 -16.18
CA LEU A 386 -15.36 -22.88 -16.33
C LEU A 386 -15.59 -23.65 -17.66
N GLY A 387 -16.81 -23.61 -18.21
CA GLY A 387 -17.16 -24.29 -19.47
C GLY A 387 -16.58 -23.67 -20.74
N MET A 388 -16.02 -22.46 -20.68
CA MET A 388 -15.42 -21.75 -21.84
C MET A 388 -13.91 -21.51 -21.70
N ALA A 389 -13.25 -22.01 -20.66
CA ALA A 389 -11.87 -21.63 -20.32
C ALA A 389 -10.78 -22.66 -20.71
N SER A 390 -11.12 -23.66 -21.52
CA SER A 390 -10.16 -24.63 -22.07
C SER A 390 -10.73 -25.31 -23.32
N GLY A 391 -9.87 -25.96 -24.10
CA GLY A 391 -10.27 -26.70 -25.31
C GLY A 391 -10.47 -25.83 -26.57
N LYS A 392 -11.00 -26.44 -27.65
CA LYS A 392 -11.05 -25.82 -28.99
C LYS A 392 -11.87 -24.52 -29.05
N LYS A 393 -13.04 -24.46 -28.40
CA LYS A 393 -13.87 -23.25 -28.38
C LYS A 393 -13.16 -22.07 -27.72
N PHE A 394 -12.37 -22.33 -26.67
CA PHE A 394 -11.56 -21.31 -26.03
C PHE A 394 -10.44 -20.83 -26.96
N GLN A 395 -9.76 -21.76 -27.65
CA GLN A 395 -8.73 -21.43 -28.62
C GLN A 395 -9.29 -20.56 -29.76
N GLU A 396 -10.46 -20.90 -30.31
CA GLU A 396 -11.15 -20.09 -31.33
C GLU A 396 -11.48 -18.67 -30.82
N ALA A 397 -11.97 -18.56 -29.58
CA ALA A 397 -12.26 -17.26 -28.95
C ALA A 397 -10.98 -16.44 -28.73
N LEU A 398 -9.89 -17.08 -28.30
CA LEU A 398 -8.59 -16.44 -28.11
C LEU A 398 -8.02 -15.95 -29.44
N SER A 399 -8.02 -16.77 -30.49
CA SER A 399 -7.62 -16.36 -31.84
C SER A 399 -8.43 -15.15 -32.31
N LYS A 400 -9.76 -15.17 -32.15
CA LYS A 400 -10.63 -14.05 -32.53
C LYS A 400 -10.32 -12.77 -31.75
N ASN A 401 -10.07 -12.86 -30.44
CA ASN A 401 -9.73 -11.71 -29.61
C ASN A 401 -8.38 -11.09 -29.98
N VAL A 402 -7.36 -11.93 -30.22
CA VAL A 402 -6.04 -11.50 -30.68
C VAL A 402 -6.13 -10.79 -32.02
N LEU A 403 -6.85 -11.36 -33.02
CA LEU A 403 -7.06 -10.70 -34.31
C LEU A 403 -7.78 -9.37 -34.17
N ARG A 404 -8.82 -9.29 -33.33
CA ARG A 404 -9.55 -8.05 -33.09
C ARG A 404 -8.65 -6.97 -32.50
N ARG A 405 -7.77 -7.32 -31.55
CA ARG A 405 -6.85 -6.37 -30.91
C ARG A 405 -5.77 -5.90 -31.87
N ILE A 406 -5.17 -6.81 -32.64
CA ILE A 406 -4.16 -6.48 -33.66
C ILE A 406 -4.76 -5.56 -34.74
N ASN A 407 -5.93 -5.90 -35.26
CA ASN A 407 -6.59 -5.11 -36.31
C ASN A 407 -7.14 -3.77 -35.79
N GLY A 408 -7.47 -3.69 -34.49
CA GLY A 408 -7.93 -2.46 -33.85
C GLY A 408 -6.81 -1.45 -33.56
N GLN A 409 -5.55 -1.88 -33.53
CA GLN A 409 -4.40 -0.99 -33.30
C GLN A 409 -3.79 -0.51 -34.63
N PRO A 410 -3.79 0.82 -34.89
CA PRO A 410 -3.25 1.36 -36.14
C PRO A 410 -1.80 0.92 -36.40
N GLY A 411 -1.60 0.28 -37.55
CA GLY A 411 -0.29 -0.19 -38.02
C GLY A 411 0.35 -1.33 -37.22
N MET A 412 -0.38 -2.00 -36.33
CA MET A 412 0.11 -3.18 -35.60
C MET A 412 0.31 -4.38 -36.54
N THR A 413 -0.67 -4.66 -37.41
CA THR A 413 -0.58 -5.71 -38.43
C THR A 413 0.63 -5.51 -39.35
N ASP A 414 0.86 -4.27 -39.80
CA ASP A 414 2.01 -3.93 -40.65
C ASP A 414 3.35 -4.09 -39.92
N ARG A 415 3.39 -3.79 -38.62
CA ARG A 415 4.58 -4.02 -37.78
C ARG A 415 4.89 -5.51 -37.62
N ILE A 416 3.87 -6.33 -37.40
CA ILE A 416 4.02 -7.80 -37.31
C ILE A 416 4.56 -8.35 -38.64
N LEU A 417 3.96 -7.94 -39.77
CA LEU A 417 4.37 -8.40 -41.09
C LEU A 417 5.80 -7.97 -41.46
N LYS A 418 6.21 -6.74 -41.13
CA LYS A 418 7.61 -6.31 -41.32
C LYS A 418 8.62 -7.14 -40.54
N GLN A 419 8.19 -7.80 -39.47
CA GLN A 419 9.05 -8.64 -38.64
C GLN A 419 9.23 -10.06 -39.20
N SER A 420 8.37 -10.52 -40.12
CA SER A 420 8.33 -11.92 -40.59
C SER A 420 9.70 -12.41 -41.09
N SER A 421 10.33 -11.65 -41.98
CA SER A 421 11.60 -12.01 -42.61
C SER A 421 12.75 -12.17 -41.61
N LEU A 422 12.80 -11.32 -40.58
CA LEU A 422 13.78 -11.41 -39.50
C LEU A 422 13.47 -12.59 -38.56
N LEU A 423 12.19 -12.88 -38.31
CA LEU A 423 11.75 -14.02 -37.51
C LEU A 423 12.12 -15.35 -38.20
N ILE A 424 11.87 -15.47 -39.51
CA ILE A 424 12.23 -16.67 -40.30
C ILE A 424 13.73 -16.95 -40.18
N LYS A 425 14.59 -15.95 -40.44
CA LYS A 425 16.06 -16.10 -40.28
C LYS A 425 16.46 -16.53 -38.87
N SER A 426 15.81 -15.97 -37.84
CA SER A 426 16.06 -16.35 -36.45
C SER A 426 15.61 -17.78 -36.14
N LEU A 427 14.51 -18.24 -36.73
CA LEU A 427 13.97 -19.58 -36.59
C LEU A 427 14.84 -20.61 -37.30
N GLU A 428 15.33 -20.32 -38.51
CA GLU A 428 16.26 -21.17 -39.26
C GLU A 428 17.55 -21.41 -38.47
N LYS A 429 18.13 -20.34 -37.88
CA LYS A 429 19.31 -20.48 -37.01
C LYS A 429 19.00 -21.37 -35.81
N ARG A 430 17.86 -21.15 -35.14
CA ARG A 430 17.43 -21.95 -34.00
C ARG A 430 17.20 -23.42 -34.37
N TYR A 431 16.72 -23.70 -35.59
CA TYR A 431 16.54 -25.05 -36.09
C TYR A 431 17.87 -25.78 -36.26
N GLN A 432 18.93 -25.10 -36.72
CA GLN A 432 20.27 -25.71 -36.80
C GLN A 432 20.82 -26.00 -35.40
N GLU A 433 20.70 -25.06 -34.45
CA GLU A 433 21.08 -25.30 -33.04
C GLU A 433 20.31 -26.49 -32.43
N ALA A 434 19.04 -26.69 -32.81
CA ALA A 434 18.22 -27.81 -32.36
C ALA A 434 18.70 -29.16 -32.92
N LYS A 435 19.24 -29.20 -34.15
CA LYS A 435 19.87 -30.41 -34.70
C LYS A 435 21.14 -30.79 -33.94
N GLU A 436 21.94 -29.80 -33.58
CA GLU A 436 23.19 -30.00 -32.83
C GLU A 436 22.90 -30.47 -31.39
N SER A 437 21.86 -29.92 -30.76
CA SER A 437 21.47 -30.24 -29.37
C SER A 437 20.46 -31.38 -29.25
N ASN A 438 20.03 -31.97 -30.37
CA ASN A 438 19.00 -33.02 -30.47
C ASN A 438 17.68 -32.69 -29.73
N ASP A 439 17.24 -31.44 -29.80
CA ASP A 439 15.98 -30.99 -29.19
C ASP A 439 14.78 -31.45 -30.03
N ALA A 440 14.20 -32.59 -29.64
CA ALA A 440 13.09 -33.21 -30.35
C ALA A 440 11.85 -32.29 -30.54
N THR A 441 11.66 -31.30 -29.66
CA THR A 441 10.49 -30.41 -29.72
C THR A 441 10.71 -29.31 -30.76
N ASP A 442 11.88 -28.67 -30.71
CA ASP A 442 12.25 -27.65 -31.69
C ASP A 442 12.39 -28.25 -33.11
N LEU A 443 12.91 -29.48 -33.23
CA LEU A 443 13.01 -30.21 -34.50
C LEU A 443 11.64 -30.48 -35.16
N LEU A 444 10.58 -30.65 -34.36
CA LEU A 444 9.23 -30.93 -34.86
C LEU A 444 8.41 -29.66 -35.12
N GLN A 445 8.59 -28.62 -34.30
CA GLN A 445 7.75 -27.42 -34.33
C GLN A 445 8.28 -26.31 -35.24
N ILE A 446 9.60 -26.07 -35.24
CA ILE A 446 10.19 -24.93 -35.97
C ILE A 446 9.96 -25.02 -37.49
N PRO A 447 10.09 -26.19 -38.16
CA PRO A 447 9.82 -26.26 -39.60
C PRO A 447 8.40 -25.82 -39.98
N LYS A 448 7.41 -26.13 -39.13
CA LYS A 448 6.02 -25.71 -39.34
C LYS A 448 5.84 -24.21 -39.13
N GLU A 449 6.50 -23.65 -38.11
CA GLU A 449 6.48 -22.21 -37.84
C GLU A 449 7.10 -21.41 -38.99
N ILE A 450 8.24 -21.86 -39.54
CA ILE A 450 8.88 -21.27 -40.72
C ILE A 450 7.92 -21.32 -41.91
N GLN A 451 7.34 -22.49 -42.20
CA GLN A 451 6.38 -22.66 -43.30
C GLN A 451 5.21 -21.66 -43.19
N PHE A 452 4.63 -21.51 -42.01
CA PHE A 452 3.50 -20.59 -41.82
C PHE A 452 3.90 -19.12 -41.98
N TRP A 453 5.08 -18.72 -41.52
CA TRP A 453 5.58 -17.36 -41.77
C TRP A 453 5.89 -17.11 -43.25
N ASP A 454 6.46 -18.10 -43.95
CA ASP A 454 6.71 -18.02 -45.40
C ASP A 454 5.40 -17.86 -46.19
N GLU A 455 4.35 -18.58 -45.81
CA GLU A 455 3.01 -18.45 -46.43
C GLU A 455 2.43 -17.04 -46.22
N VAL A 456 2.59 -16.47 -45.02
CA VAL A 456 2.14 -15.11 -44.71
C VAL A 456 2.93 -14.08 -45.52
N GLU A 457 4.25 -14.22 -45.59
CA GLU A 457 5.11 -13.28 -46.32
C GLU A 457 4.85 -13.30 -47.82
N LYS A 458 4.71 -14.48 -48.43
CA LYS A 458 4.36 -14.62 -49.85
C LYS A 458 3.01 -14.00 -50.19
N LYS A 459 1.96 -14.33 -49.41
CA LYS A 459 0.62 -13.75 -49.64
C LYS A 459 0.61 -12.22 -49.51
N PHE A 460 1.36 -11.69 -48.55
CA PHE A 460 1.48 -10.25 -48.36
C PHE A 460 2.19 -9.58 -49.55
N GLN A 461 3.28 -10.17 -50.06
CA GLN A 461 4.03 -9.66 -51.20
C GLN A 461 3.25 -9.77 -52.53
N GLU A 462 2.53 -10.87 -52.75
CA GLU A 462 1.81 -11.14 -54.01
C GLU A 462 0.45 -10.44 -54.11
N THR A 463 -0.29 -10.38 -53.00
CA THR A 463 -1.72 -9.96 -53.01
C THR A 463 -2.04 -8.84 -52.02
N GLY A 464 -1.06 -8.38 -51.23
CA GLY A 464 -1.28 -7.41 -50.14
C GLY A 464 -2.12 -7.98 -48.98
N ASN A 465 -2.40 -9.28 -48.98
CA ASN A 465 -3.24 -9.93 -47.97
C ASN A 465 -2.50 -10.01 -46.62
N LYS A 466 -3.16 -9.54 -45.56
CA LYS A 466 -2.62 -9.46 -44.19
C LYS A 466 -3.14 -10.57 -43.27
N ASP A 467 -3.54 -11.71 -43.82
CA ASP A 467 -4.09 -12.83 -43.06
C ASP A 467 -3.01 -13.48 -42.16
N LEU A 468 -3.22 -13.37 -40.85
CA LEU A 468 -2.35 -13.96 -39.81
C LEU A 468 -2.96 -15.22 -39.17
N THR A 469 -4.12 -15.70 -39.64
CA THR A 469 -4.95 -16.68 -38.93
C THR A 469 -4.23 -18.01 -38.70
N ARG A 470 -3.53 -18.57 -39.70
CA ARG A 470 -2.81 -19.85 -39.56
C ARG A 470 -1.68 -19.81 -38.54
N ILE A 471 -0.84 -18.78 -38.59
CA ILE A 471 0.28 -18.63 -37.66
C ILE A 471 -0.23 -18.32 -36.24
N LEU A 472 -1.34 -17.59 -36.14
CA LEU A 472 -2.01 -17.34 -34.87
C LEU A 472 -2.56 -18.63 -34.24
N ASP A 473 -3.30 -19.44 -35.00
CA ASP A 473 -3.85 -20.70 -34.51
C ASP A 473 -2.75 -21.67 -34.06
N PHE A 474 -1.59 -21.64 -34.74
CA PHE A 474 -0.40 -22.36 -34.32
C PHE A 474 0.06 -21.93 -32.92
N TYR A 475 0.23 -20.62 -32.66
CA TYR A 475 0.64 -20.14 -31.33
C TYR A 475 -0.41 -20.38 -30.25
N VAL A 476 -1.69 -20.15 -30.56
CA VAL A 476 -2.80 -20.38 -29.64
C VAL A 476 -2.86 -21.85 -29.21
N THR A 477 -2.70 -22.77 -30.15
CA THR A 477 -2.67 -24.22 -29.85
C THR A 477 -1.44 -24.61 -29.02
N GLU A 478 -0.29 -23.96 -29.25
CA GLU A 478 0.92 -24.17 -28.46
C GLU A 478 0.72 -23.73 -27.01
N ILE A 479 0.23 -22.50 -26.82
CA ILE A 479 0.10 -21.84 -25.52
C ILE A 479 -1.01 -22.49 -24.70
N ALA A 480 -2.21 -22.61 -25.27
CA ALA A 480 -3.40 -23.01 -24.54
C ALA A 480 -3.24 -24.39 -23.86
N ASP A 481 -3.78 -24.46 -22.64
CA ASP A 481 -3.85 -25.68 -21.86
C ASP A 481 -5.05 -26.55 -22.27
N ASP A 482 -5.13 -27.76 -21.70
CA ASP A 482 -6.25 -28.71 -21.91
C ASP A 482 -6.81 -29.16 -20.55
N TYR A 483 -7.22 -28.18 -19.74
CA TYR A 483 -7.65 -28.42 -18.36
C TYR A 483 -8.68 -29.54 -18.19
N LYS A 484 -8.41 -30.43 -17.24
CA LYS A 484 -9.32 -31.50 -16.84
C LYS A 484 -9.48 -31.47 -15.32
N PRO A 485 -10.58 -30.92 -14.79
CA PRO A 485 -10.80 -30.79 -13.35
C PRO A 485 -10.63 -32.11 -12.58
N PHE A 486 -11.20 -33.19 -13.11
CA PHE A 486 -11.14 -34.52 -12.50
C PHE A 486 -9.71 -35.07 -12.35
N LEU A 487 -8.89 -34.93 -13.40
CA LEU A 487 -7.48 -35.37 -13.36
C LEU A 487 -6.67 -34.55 -12.36
N ARG A 488 -6.95 -33.25 -12.23
CA ARG A 488 -6.29 -32.38 -11.26
C ARG A 488 -6.56 -32.80 -9.82
N ASP A 489 -7.82 -33.01 -9.46
CA ASP A 489 -8.15 -33.40 -8.09
C ASP A 489 -7.62 -34.81 -7.77
N ALA A 490 -7.74 -35.77 -8.71
CA ALA A 490 -7.19 -37.11 -8.53
C ALA A 490 -5.66 -37.12 -8.33
N LEU A 491 -4.90 -36.34 -9.11
CA LEU A 491 -3.44 -36.29 -9.01
C LEU A 491 -2.97 -35.58 -7.74
N ILE A 492 -3.64 -34.49 -7.33
CA ILE A 492 -3.32 -33.79 -6.07
C ILE A 492 -3.54 -34.70 -4.87
N HIS A 493 -4.62 -35.49 -4.87
CA HIS A 493 -4.90 -36.48 -3.82
C HIS A 493 -3.96 -37.69 -3.84
N LEU A 494 -3.28 -37.98 -4.96
CA LEU A 494 -2.30 -39.07 -5.07
C LEU A 494 -0.88 -38.60 -4.70
N ILE A 495 -0.50 -37.38 -5.09
CA ILE A 495 0.82 -36.82 -4.81
C ILE A 495 0.96 -36.45 -3.32
N ALA A 496 -0.09 -35.94 -2.66
CA ALA A 496 -0.01 -35.56 -1.25
C ALA A 496 0.39 -36.74 -0.32
N PRO A 497 -0.20 -37.95 -0.45
CA PRO A 497 0.24 -39.15 0.26
C PRO A 497 1.59 -39.70 -0.21
N ALA A 498 1.85 -39.74 -1.53
CA ALA A 498 3.11 -40.26 -2.08
C ALA A 498 4.32 -39.44 -1.62
N ARG A 499 4.16 -38.11 -1.48
CA ARG A 499 5.18 -37.18 -0.96
C ARG A 499 5.46 -37.41 0.53
N TYR A 500 4.46 -37.87 1.29
CA TYR A 500 4.59 -38.25 2.70
C TYR A 500 5.27 -39.63 2.88
N VAL A 501 4.93 -40.59 2.01
CA VAL A 501 5.42 -41.99 2.08
C VAL A 501 6.83 -42.16 1.49
N LEU A 502 7.13 -41.56 0.34
CA LEU A 502 8.43 -41.73 -0.35
C LEU A 502 9.59 -40.98 0.31
N SER A 503 9.30 -39.98 1.17
CA SER A 503 10.32 -39.11 1.76
C SER A 503 10.75 -39.48 3.18
N GLY A 504 10.23 -40.58 3.74
CA GLY A 504 10.61 -41.21 5.00
C GLY A 504 11.13 -40.27 6.09
N PHE A 505 10.26 -39.65 6.89
CA PHE A 505 10.57 -38.94 8.15
C PHE A 505 11.82 -38.03 8.19
N LYS A 506 12.36 -37.55 7.05
CA LYS A 506 13.54 -36.67 7.00
C LYS A 506 13.15 -35.20 6.81
N SER A 507 13.91 -34.31 7.44
CA SER A 507 13.74 -32.85 7.39
C SER A 507 13.87 -32.31 5.94
N GLY A 508 12.79 -31.79 5.37
CA GLY A 508 12.73 -31.29 3.97
C GLY A 508 11.58 -31.87 3.14
N ALA A 509 10.95 -32.94 3.63
CA ALA A 509 9.79 -33.62 3.03
C ALA A 509 8.48 -32.83 3.08
N GLY A 510 8.40 -31.84 3.98
CA GLY A 510 7.17 -31.16 4.34
C GLY A 510 6.65 -30.16 3.30
N LEU A 511 5.39 -29.76 3.51
CA LEU A 511 4.80 -28.57 2.90
C LEU A 511 5.71 -27.35 3.12
N PRO A 512 5.73 -26.37 2.21
CA PRO A 512 6.39 -25.11 2.48
C PRO A 512 5.84 -24.52 3.78
N LYS A 513 6.70 -23.91 4.60
CA LYS A 513 6.28 -23.20 5.81
C LYS A 513 5.63 -21.90 5.37
N ILE A 514 4.31 -21.80 5.54
CA ILE A 514 3.53 -20.70 5.01
C ILE A 514 3.39 -19.59 6.06
N GLY A 515 3.55 -18.33 5.65
CA GLY A 515 3.27 -17.15 6.50
C GLY A 515 2.75 -15.94 5.70
N GLY A 516 2.83 -14.76 6.31
CA GLY A 516 2.36 -13.50 5.73
C GLY A 516 0.85 -13.26 5.91
N CYS A 517 0.25 -12.51 4.98
CA CYS A 517 -1.15 -12.03 4.99
C CYS A 517 -2.17 -13.11 4.61
N ILE A 518 -2.12 -14.26 5.28
CA ILE A 518 -2.93 -15.43 4.91
C ILE A 518 -4.44 -15.16 5.07
N LYS A 519 -4.85 -14.47 6.14
CA LYS A 519 -6.28 -14.26 6.44
C LYS A 519 -6.91 -13.29 5.43
N GLU A 520 -6.18 -12.23 5.13
CA GLU A 520 -6.56 -11.18 4.18
C GLU A 520 -6.67 -11.76 2.77
N VAL A 521 -5.66 -12.52 2.32
CA VAL A 521 -5.67 -13.14 0.99
C VAL A 521 -6.82 -14.15 0.88
N LYS A 522 -7.13 -14.95 1.91
CA LYS A 522 -8.30 -15.86 1.89
C LYS A 522 -9.62 -15.11 1.81
N ALA A 523 -9.78 -14.02 2.54
CA ALA A 523 -10.99 -13.21 2.49
C ALA A 523 -11.21 -12.65 1.09
N LEU A 524 -10.18 -12.07 0.48
CA LEU A 524 -10.24 -11.49 -0.87
C LEU A 524 -10.41 -12.57 -1.96
N ALA A 525 -9.72 -13.70 -1.83
CA ALA A 525 -9.79 -14.81 -2.78
C ALA A 525 -11.18 -15.42 -2.94
N SER A 526 -12.04 -15.26 -1.93
CA SER A 526 -13.43 -15.72 -1.96
C SER A 526 -14.35 -14.82 -2.81
N ARG A 527 -13.92 -13.59 -3.10
CA ARG A 527 -14.76 -12.55 -3.71
C ARG A 527 -14.22 -12.02 -5.04
N TYR A 528 -12.91 -11.98 -5.20
CA TYR A 528 -12.24 -11.31 -6.31
C TYR A 528 -11.34 -12.25 -7.10
N ASP A 529 -11.00 -11.83 -8.31
CA ASP A 529 -10.10 -12.57 -9.18
C ASP A 529 -8.66 -12.36 -8.73
N ILE A 530 -7.81 -13.39 -8.84
CA ILE A 530 -6.47 -13.38 -8.26
C ILE A 530 -5.41 -13.57 -9.33
N LEU A 531 -4.45 -12.64 -9.35
CA LEU A 531 -3.18 -12.80 -10.04
C LEU A 531 -2.07 -13.05 -9.02
N TYR A 532 -1.53 -14.26 -8.96
CA TYR A 532 -0.39 -14.57 -8.10
C TYR A 532 0.92 -14.18 -8.76
N THR A 533 1.76 -13.43 -8.04
CA THR A 533 3.07 -12.95 -8.51
C THR A 533 4.20 -13.43 -7.59
N PRO A 534 4.62 -14.71 -7.71
CA PRO A 534 5.75 -15.24 -6.96
C PRO A 534 7.13 -14.74 -7.44
N THR A 535 8.10 -14.66 -6.52
CA THR A 535 9.53 -14.66 -6.87
C THR A 535 9.92 -15.97 -7.54
N HIS A 536 10.90 -15.93 -8.45
CA HIS A 536 11.33 -17.07 -9.25
C HIS A 536 12.81 -17.41 -8.96
N ARG A 537 13.03 -18.50 -8.24
CA ARG A 537 14.33 -19.02 -7.76
C ARG A 537 14.62 -20.43 -8.28
N SER A 538 13.62 -21.30 -8.38
CA SER A 538 13.78 -22.71 -8.73
C SER A 538 12.72 -23.18 -9.73
N HIS A 539 13.01 -24.24 -10.48
CA HIS A 539 12.02 -24.98 -11.25
C HIS A 539 10.89 -25.56 -10.38
N LEU A 540 11.13 -25.72 -9.07
CA LEU A 540 10.11 -26.18 -8.13
C LEU A 540 9.12 -25.11 -7.70
N ASP A 541 9.35 -23.82 -7.98
CA ASP A 541 8.52 -22.73 -7.46
C ASP A 541 7.03 -22.90 -7.77
N SER A 542 6.70 -23.27 -9.02
CA SER A 542 5.30 -23.45 -9.44
C SER A 542 4.62 -24.59 -8.67
N ILE A 543 5.40 -25.61 -8.32
CA ILE A 543 4.95 -26.75 -7.53
C ILE A 543 4.75 -26.31 -6.08
N GLU A 544 5.73 -25.64 -5.49
CA GLU A 544 5.67 -25.14 -4.11
C GLU A 544 4.49 -24.20 -3.88
N VAL A 545 4.30 -23.24 -4.78
CA VAL A 545 3.18 -22.29 -4.74
C VAL A 545 1.86 -23.02 -4.90
N ALA A 546 1.72 -23.91 -5.90
CA ALA A 546 0.48 -24.64 -6.12
C ALA A 546 0.07 -25.51 -4.91
N PHE A 547 1.03 -26.22 -4.29
CA PHE A 547 0.79 -27.01 -3.09
C PHE A 547 0.47 -26.15 -1.87
N GLY A 548 1.23 -25.06 -1.66
CA GLY A 548 0.99 -24.13 -0.56
C GLY A 548 -0.40 -23.50 -0.63
N LEU A 549 -0.80 -23.02 -1.81
CA LEU A 549 -2.14 -22.46 -2.03
C LEU A 549 -3.25 -23.49 -1.79
N LYS A 550 -3.11 -24.73 -2.32
CA LYS A 550 -4.11 -25.78 -2.09
C LYS A 550 -4.27 -26.09 -0.60
N TRP A 551 -3.16 -26.17 0.15
CA TRP A 551 -3.20 -26.45 1.59
C TRP A 551 -3.89 -25.33 2.39
N LEU A 552 -3.76 -24.08 1.94
CA LEU A 552 -4.50 -22.96 2.50
C LEU A 552 -5.99 -22.97 2.13
N GLY A 553 -6.44 -23.84 1.23
CA GLY A 553 -7.79 -23.78 0.67
C GLY A 553 -7.97 -22.63 -0.33
N LEU A 554 -6.88 -22.05 -0.83
CA LEU A 554 -6.89 -21.03 -1.87
C LEU A 554 -7.02 -21.68 -3.26
N PRO A 555 -7.61 -20.98 -4.23
CA PRO A 555 -7.79 -21.53 -5.56
C PRO A 555 -6.44 -21.66 -6.27
N VAL A 556 -6.16 -22.86 -6.77
CA VAL A 556 -4.88 -23.18 -7.39
C VAL A 556 -4.86 -22.61 -8.83
N PRO A 557 -3.85 -21.82 -9.20
CA PRO A 557 -3.87 -21.06 -10.44
C PRO A 557 -3.52 -21.88 -11.69
N ARG A 558 -3.80 -21.28 -12.85
CA ARG A 558 -3.11 -21.59 -14.12
C ARG A 558 -1.71 -21.04 -14.06
N TYR A 559 -0.73 -21.78 -14.57
CA TYR A 559 0.66 -21.37 -14.45
C TYR A 559 1.42 -21.55 -15.76
N ALA A 560 2.37 -20.66 -15.99
CA ALA A 560 3.30 -20.77 -17.09
C ALA A 560 4.29 -21.92 -16.86
N ALA A 561 4.48 -22.76 -17.87
CA ALA A 561 5.53 -23.78 -17.89
C ALA A 561 6.49 -23.56 -19.07
N ASP A 562 7.78 -23.70 -18.81
CA ASP A 562 8.82 -23.54 -19.83
C ASP A 562 8.72 -24.66 -20.89
N LYS A 563 8.96 -24.30 -22.15
CA LYS A 563 8.96 -25.23 -23.28
C LYS A 563 9.82 -26.48 -23.03
N LYS A 564 10.99 -26.36 -22.38
CA LYS A 564 11.85 -27.51 -22.10
C LYS A 564 11.22 -28.52 -21.14
N VAL A 565 10.43 -28.06 -20.18
CA VAL A 565 9.69 -28.96 -19.27
C VAL A 565 8.57 -29.66 -20.05
N MET A 566 7.90 -28.92 -20.92
CA MET A 566 6.85 -29.43 -21.82
C MET A 566 7.38 -30.32 -22.96
N ALA A 567 8.69 -30.37 -23.21
CA ALA A 567 9.31 -31.24 -24.20
C ALA A 567 9.43 -32.71 -23.74
N THR A 568 9.21 -32.97 -22.45
CA THR A 568 9.36 -34.33 -21.88
C THR A 568 8.18 -35.23 -22.31
N PRO A 569 8.42 -36.40 -22.94
CA PRO A 569 7.36 -37.28 -23.41
C PRO A 569 6.37 -37.67 -22.30
N GLY A 570 5.07 -37.60 -22.60
CA GLY A 570 3.98 -37.90 -21.66
C GLY A 570 3.71 -36.83 -20.59
N LEU A 571 4.75 -36.16 -20.09
CA LEU A 571 4.63 -35.13 -19.04
C LEU A 571 3.86 -33.89 -19.51
N ALA A 572 4.02 -33.49 -20.76
CA ALA A 572 3.36 -32.31 -21.33
C ALA A 572 1.83 -32.40 -21.27
N SER A 573 1.27 -33.57 -21.64
CA SER A 573 -0.17 -33.80 -21.63
C SER A 573 -0.73 -33.75 -20.20
N VAL A 574 0.02 -34.30 -19.23
CA VAL A 574 -0.33 -34.23 -17.82
C VAL A 574 -0.31 -32.77 -17.34
N LEU A 575 0.77 -32.04 -17.54
CA LEU A 575 0.88 -30.64 -17.09
C LEU A 575 -0.18 -29.74 -17.72
N LYS A 576 -0.44 -29.87 -19.03
CA LYS A 576 -1.53 -29.16 -19.71
C LYS A 576 -2.91 -29.50 -19.12
N SER A 577 -3.14 -30.76 -18.75
CA SER A 577 -4.39 -31.17 -18.10
C SER A 577 -4.57 -30.59 -16.68
N LEU A 578 -3.46 -30.27 -16.00
CA LEU A 578 -3.44 -29.62 -14.69
C LEU A 578 -3.55 -28.08 -14.78
N GLY A 579 -3.53 -27.54 -16.00
CA GLY A 579 -3.65 -26.11 -16.27
C GLY A 579 -2.34 -25.36 -16.44
N ALA A 580 -1.28 -26.05 -16.84
CA ALA A 580 -0.06 -25.41 -17.30
C ALA A 580 -0.21 -24.96 -18.76
N TYR A 581 0.03 -23.68 -19.03
CA TYR A 581 0.12 -23.14 -20.39
C TYR A 581 1.59 -22.95 -20.76
N MET A 582 1.92 -23.13 -22.04
CA MET A 582 3.31 -23.18 -22.47
C MET A 582 3.88 -21.80 -22.77
N VAL A 583 5.11 -21.56 -22.30
CA VAL A 583 5.86 -20.33 -22.56
C VAL A 583 7.22 -20.63 -23.17
N ASP A 584 7.49 -20.05 -24.34
CA ASP A 584 8.78 -20.08 -25.02
C ASP A 584 9.49 -18.73 -24.86
N ARG A 585 10.48 -18.70 -23.97
CA ARG A 585 11.25 -17.49 -23.65
C ARG A 585 12.15 -17.02 -24.80
N LYS A 586 12.49 -17.90 -25.75
CA LYS A 586 13.26 -17.52 -26.95
C LYS A 586 12.40 -16.74 -27.96
N ARG A 587 11.07 -16.75 -27.83
CA ARG A 587 10.13 -15.98 -28.66
C ARG A 587 9.75 -14.61 -28.08
N ASN A 588 10.49 -14.10 -27.09
CA ASN A 588 10.22 -12.82 -26.44
C ASN A 588 10.31 -11.58 -27.34
N ARG A 589 10.79 -11.72 -28.59
CA ARG A 589 10.81 -10.65 -29.60
C ARG A 589 9.65 -10.73 -30.57
N ASN A 590 8.92 -11.85 -30.62
CA ASN A 590 7.82 -12.05 -31.55
C ASN A 590 6.55 -11.37 -31.01
N ILE A 591 6.12 -10.29 -31.68
CA ILE A 591 5.00 -9.46 -31.26
C ILE A 591 3.70 -10.29 -31.20
N LEU A 592 3.43 -11.09 -32.25
CA LEU A 592 2.22 -11.91 -32.34
C LEU A 592 2.16 -12.95 -31.22
N TYR A 593 3.29 -13.58 -30.91
CA TYR A 593 3.37 -14.57 -29.82
C TYR A 593 3.11 -13.94 -28.44
N LEU A 594 3.73 -12.79 -28.15
CA LEU A 594 3.51 -12.07 -26.87
C LEU A 594 2.06 -11.62 -26.71
N GLU A 595 1.44 -11.21 -27.81
CA GLU A 595 0.04 -10.82 -27.85
C GLU A 595 -0.89 -11.99 -27.52
N CYS A 596 -0.62 -13.18 -28.09
CA CYS A 596 -1.35 -14.41 -27.74
C CYS A 596 -1.24 -14.76 -26.26
N LEU A 597 -0.03 -14.65 -25.70
CA LEU A 597 0.25 -14.97 -24.31
C LEU A 597 -0.45 -14.01 -23.35
N THR A 598 -0.42 -12.72 -23.66
CA THR A 598 -1.06 -11.66 -22.88
C THR A 598 -2.58 -11.87 -22.89
N GLN A 599 -3.18 -12.06 -24.08
CA GLN A 599 -4.62 -12.27 -24.20
C GLN A 599 -5.09 -13.57 -23.56
N TYR A 600 -4.32 -14.65 -23.63
CA TYR A 600 -4.62 -15.88 -22.90
C TYR A 600 -4.74 -15.60 -21.39
N SER A 601 -3.75 -14.92 -20.81
CA SER A 601 -3.72 -14.61 -19.37
C SER A 601 -4.83 -13.63 -18.96
N THR A 602 -5.09 -12.60 -19.77
CA THR A 602 -6.20 -11.65 -19.55
C THR A 602 -7.53 -12.38 -19.56
N MET A 603 -7.81 -13.20 -20.58
CA MET A 603 -9.07 -13.96 -20.67
C MET A 603 -9.28 -14.96 -19.52
N MET A 604 -8.20 -15.53 -18.97
CA MET A 604 -8.29 -16.37 -17.77
C MET A 604 -8.75 -15.56 -16.56
N LEU A 605 -8.17 -14.37 -16.35
CA LEU A 605 -8.56 -13.48 -15.26
C LEU A 605 -10.00 -12.98 -15.45
N GLU A 606 -10.41 -12.59 -16.65
CA GLU A 606 -11.78 -12.19 -16.97
C GLU A 606 -12.82 -13.30 -16.73
N ALA A 607 -12.40 -14.57 -16.86
CA ALA A 607 -13.20 -15.75 -16.55
C ALA A 607 -13.17 -16.13 -15.06
N GLY A 608 -12.53 -15.32 -14.22
CA GLY A 608 -12.35 -15.54 -12.79
C GLY A 608 -11.46 -16.74 -12.44
N ILE A 609 -10.58 -17.14 -13.35
CA ILE A 609 -9.64 -18.23 -13.12
C ILE A 609 -8.33 -17.62 -12.64
N PRO A 610 -7.87 -17.97 -11.42
CA PRO A 610 -6.62 -17.43 -10.92
C PRO A 610 -5.45 -17.81 -11.82
N THR A 611 -4.58 -16.86 -12.06
CA THR A 611 -3.38 -17.04 -12.86
C THR A 611 -2.13 -16.79 -12.02
N LEU A 612 -1.05 -17.44 -12.40
CA LEU A 612 0.26 -17.31 -11.77
C LEU A 612 1.25 -16.88 -12.83
N VAL A 613 1.86 -15.72 -12.61
CA VAL A 613 2.89 -15.15 -13.48
C VAL A 613 4.13 -14.84 -12.66
N TYR A 614 5.30 -15.07 -13.24
CA TYR A 614 6.58 -14.69 -12.63
C TYR A 614 7.02 -13.36 -13.23
N PRO A 615 6.81 -12.21 -12.56
CA PRO A 615 7.05 -10.91 -13.17
C PRO A 615 8.55 -10.60 -13.35
N GLU A 616 9.45 -11.31 -12.66
CA GLU A 616 10.91 -11.29 -12.94
C GLU A 616 11.24 -11.83 -14.35
N GLY A 617 10.32 -12.59 -14.98
CA GLY A 617 10.43 -13.16 -16.32
C GLY A 617 11.45 -14.31 -16.47
N THR A 618 12.44 -14.41 -15.57
CA THR A 618 13.45 -15.47 -15.54
C THR A 618 13.76 -15.87 -14.09
N ARG A 619 14.47 -16.99 -13.88
CA ARG A 619 14.92 -17.37 -12.53
C ARG A 619 16.09 -16.48 -12.13
N SER A 620 16.13 -16.05 -10.88
CA SER A 620 17.29 -15.36 -10.35
C SER A 620 18.48 -16.31 -10.24
N ARG A 621 19.45 -16.10 -11.12
CA ARG A 621 20.74 -16.81 -11.12
C ARG A 621 21.74 -16.23 -10.12
N THR A 622 21.44 -15.06 -9.55
CA THR A 622 22.31 -14.38 -8.58
C THR A 622 21.85 -14.57 -7.14
N GLY A 623 20.62 -15.06 -6.91
CA GLY A 623 20.01 -15.23 -5.58
C GLY A 623 19.21 -14.00 -5.10
N GLY A 624 19.45 -12.84 -5.68
CA GLY A 624 18.74 -11.58 -5.39
C GLY A 624 17.38 -11.48 -6.09
N ILE A 625 16.58 -10.47 -5.72
CA ILE A 625 15.33 -10.12 -6.43
C ILE A 625 15.69 -9.41 -7.73
N LEU A 626 15.13 -9.88 -8.85
CA LEU A 626 15.32 -9.25 -10.16
C LEU A 626 14.30 -8.14 -10.40
N PRO A 627 14.62 -7.13 -11.22
CA PRO A 627 13.66 -6.14 -11.66
C PRO A 627 12.45 -6.76 -12.35
N ILE A 628 11.26 -6.25 -12.01
CA ILE A 628 10.00 -6.71 -12.58
C ILE A 628 9.82 -6.20 -14.01
N LYS A 629 9.36 -7.10 -14.88
CA LYS A 629 8.87 -6.76 -16.22
C LYS A 629 7.38 -6.47 -16.15
N THR A 630 7.02 -5.20 -16.27
CA THR A 630 5.64 -4.70 -16.13
C THR A 630 4.69 -5.21 -17.21
N GLY A 631 5.20 -5.62 -18.37
CA GLY A 631 4.39 -6.06 -19.51
C GLY A 631 3.36 -7.15 -19.18
N ILE A 632 3.68 -8.15 -18.35
CA ILE A 632 2.71 -9.20 -17.99
C ILE A 632 1.68 -8.73 -16.96
N LEU A 633 1.99 -7.68 -16.18
CA LEU A 633 1.06 -7.06 -15.23
C LEU A 633 -0.03 -6.25 -15.93
N SER A 634 0.15 -5.92 -17.22
CA SER A 634 -0.93 -5.36 -18.03
C SER A 634 -2.16 -6.28 -18.06
N THR A 635 -1.98 -7.60 -17.91
CA THR A 635 -3.09 -8.56 -17.95
C THR A 635 -4.12 -8.34 -16.85
N SER A 636 -3.70 -7.99 -15.63
CA SER A 636 -4.62 -7.68 -14.54
C SER A 636 -5.29 -6.32 -14.71
N VAL A 637 -4.55 -5.34 -15.23
CA VAL A 637 -5.09 -4.00 -15.53
C VAL A 637 -6.14 -4.06 -16.64
N GLU A 638 -5.87 -4.81 -17.71
CA GLU A 638 -6.79 -5.00 -18.83
C GLU A 638 -8.03 -5.79 -18.42
N ALA A 639 -7.85 -6.89 -17.67
CA ALA A 639 -8.96 -7.70 -17.17
C ALA A 639 -9.92 -6.84 -16.31
N TYR A 640 -9.37 -6.00 -15.43
CA TYR A 640 -10.15 -5.03 -14.67
C TYR A 640 -10.89 -4.04 -15.58
N LYS A 641 -10.19 -3.41 -16.54
CA LYS A 641 -10.80 -2.44 -17.46
C LYS A 641 -11.92 -3.03 -18.30
N HIS A 642 -11.80 -4.29 -18.72
CA HIS A 642 -12.79 -4.94 -19.57
C HIS A 642 -14.02 -5.42 -18.81
N THR A 643 -13.84 -5.86 -17.57
CA THR A 643 -14.91 -6.52 -16.80
C THR A 643 -15.52 -5.65 -15.71
N GLY A 644 -14.82 -4.58 -15.30
CA GLY A 644 -15.12 -3.82 -14.09
C GLY A 644 -14.96 -4.63 -12.80
N SER A 645 -14.51 -5.89 -12.90
CA SER A 645 -14.36 -6.79 -11.76
C SER A 645 -12.97 -6.58 -11.14
N GLU A 646 -12.94 -6.42 -9.82
CA GLU A 646 -11.69 -6.22 -9.10
C GLU A 646 -10.75 -7.42 -9.26
N VAL A 647 -9.48 -7.13 -9.55
CA VAL A 647 -8.41 -8.10 -9.63
C VAL A 647 -7.42 -7.81 -8.52
N ILE A 648 -7.17 -8.81 -7.68
CA ILE A 648 -6.20 -8.71 -6.58
C ILE A 648 -4.90 -9.36 -7.04
N VAL A 649 -3.85 -8.54 -7.11
CA VAL A 649 -2.49 -9.05 -7.29
C VAL A 649 -1.97 -9.49 -5.92
N VAL A 650 -1.56 -10.75 -5.81
CA VAL A 650 -1.03 -11.34 -4.58
C VAL A 650 0.45 -11.65 -4.77
N PRO A 651 1.36 -10.79 -4.26
CA PRO A 651 2.78 -11.09 -4.28
C PRO A 651 3.11 -12.26 -3.37
N ILE A 652 3.95 -13.17 -3.84
CA ILE A 652 4.42 -14.32 -3.07
C ILE A 652 5.94 -14.31 -3.03
N VAL A 653 6.53 -14.40 -1.84
CA VAL A 653 7.99 -14.52 -1.72
C VAL A 653 8.36 -15.93 -1.28
N LEU A 654 9.28 -16.54 -2.03
CA LEU A 654 9.82 -17.87 -1.74
C LEU A 654 11.23 -17.72 -1.17
N SER A 655 11.44 -18.21 0.05
CA SER A 655 12.73 -18.21 0.72
C SER A 655 13.22 -19.65 0.90
N TYR A 656 14.29 -19.99 0.20
CA TYR A 656 14.88 -21.33 0.20
C TYR A 656 16.07 -21.39 1.15
N GLU A 657 16.12 -22.41 2.02
CA GLU A 657 17.36 -22.74 2.72
C GLU A 657 18.45 -23.16 1.72
N ASN A 658 18.08 -24.01 0.76
CA ASN A 658 18.93 -24.43 -0.35
C ASN A 658 18.14 -24.42 -1.66
N VAL A 659 18.71 -23.78 -2.68
CA VAL A 659 18.18 -23.84 -4.05
C VAL A 659 18.80 -25.06 -4.76
N PRO A 660 18.00 -26.00 -5.30
CA PRO A 660 18.53 -27.21 -5.95
C PRO A 660 19.48 -26.94 -7.13
N GLU A 661 19.27 -25.83 -7.83
CA GLU A 661 20.00 -25.44 -9.04
C GLU A 661 21.15 -24.45 -8.80
N ASP A 662 21.49 -24.13 -7.55
CA ASP A 662 22.52 -23.13 -7.25
C ASP A 662 23.91 -23.45 -7.84
N GLU A 663 24.32 -24.72 -7.82
CA GLU A 663 25.57 -25.17 -8.45
C GLU A 663 25.58 -24.89 -9.97
N GLU A 664 24.44 -25.06 -10.66
CA GLU A 664 24.29 -24.73 -12.09
C GLU A 664 24.37 -23.22 -12.30
N PHE A 665 23.72 -22.43 -11.42
CA PHE A 665 23.72 -20.97 -11.52
C PHE A 665 25.10 -20.35 -11.26
N CYS A 666 25.92 -21.02 -10.46
CA CYS A 666 27.33 -20.69 -10.24
C CYS A 666 28.28 -21.29 -11.30
N GLY A 667 27.77 -21.78 -12.43
CA GLY A 667 28.60 -22.19 -13.58
C GLY A 667 29.26 -23.56 -13.46
N LYS A 668 28.80 -24.43 -12.55
CA LYS A 668 29.33 -25.80 -12.43
C LYS A 668 28.61 -26.75 -13.40
N ASP A 669 29.35 -27.71 -13.97
CA ASP A 669 28.84 -28.78 -14.85
C ASP A 669 28.05 -29.87 -14.08
N LYS A 670 27.10 -29.46 -13.25
CA LYS A 670 26.17 -30.35 -12.54
C LYS A 670 24.74 -29.89 -12.79
N LYS A 671 24.10 -30.47 -13.81
CA LYS A 671 22.65 -30.32 -14.00
C LYS A 671 21.93 -31.19 -12.95
N PRO A 672 20.97 -30.64 -12.19
CA PRO A 672 20.24 -31.41 -11.21
C PRO A 672 19.37 -32.46 -11.90
N GLY A 673 19.52 -33.73 -11.50
CA GLY A 673 18.64 -34.81 -11.94
C GLY A 673 17.30 -34.76 -11.19
N PHE A 674 16.29 -35.49 -11.68
CA PHE A 674 14.96 -35.53 -11.04
C PHE A 674 15.03 -35.93 -9.55
N LYS A 675 15.96 -36.82 -9.17
CA LYS A 675 16.21 -37.22 -7.78
C LYS A 675 16.77 -36.08 -6.93
N ASP A 676 17.60 -35.19 -7.48
CA ASP A 676 18.19 -34.07 -6.74
C ASP A 676 17.12 -33.08 -6.24
N PHE A 677 16.04 -32.92 -6.99
CA PHE A 677 14.89 -32.09 -6.58
C PHE A 677 14.14 -32.64 -5.36
N PHE A 678 14.23 -33.95 -5.09
CA PHE A 678 13.65 -34.58 -3.89
C PHE A 678 14.65 -34.69 -2.74
N TYR A 679 15.94 -34.91 -3.02
CA TYR A 679 16.97 -35.12 -1.99
C TYR A 679 17.70 -33.85 -1.52
N LYS A 680 17.86 -32.82 -2.37
CA LYS A 680 18.51 -31.55 -2.01
C LYS A 680 17.55 -30.51 -1.43
N ARG A 681 16.23 -30.71 -1.57
CA ARG A 681 15.20 -29.80 -1.05
C ARG A 681 15.17 -29.86 0.49
N LYS A 682 15.63 -28.78 1.11
CA LYS A 682 15.45 -28.53 2.55
C LYS A 682 14.30 -27.54 2.78
N GLU A 683 14.24 -26.88 3.93
CA GLU A 683 13.10 -26.04 4.30
C GLU A 683 12.84 -24.92 3.26
N VAL A 684 11.59 -24.82 2.81
CA VAL A 684 11.11 -23.78 1.90
C VAL A 684 10.07 -22.97 2.67
N TYR A 685 10.20 -21.65 2.63
CA TYR A 685 9.26 -20.71 3.22
C TYR A 685 8.51 -20.00 2.11
N MET A 686 7.19 -19.92 2.25
CA MET A 686 6.30 -19.24 1.31
C MET A 686 5.48 -18.21 2.07
N ASP A 687 5.74 -16.94 1.83
CA ASP A 687 4.99 -15.85 2.47
C ASP A 687 4.10 -15.15 1.45
N LEU A 688 2.81 -15.08 1.77
CA LEU A 688 1.84 -14.26 1.04
C LEU A 688 2.02 -12.81 1.49
N CYS A 689 2.38 -11.93 0.57
CA CYS A 689 2.59 -10.51 0.89
C CYS A 689 1.24 -9.79 0.99
N GLU A 690 1.29 -8.49 1.29
CA GLU A 690 0.11 -7.63 1.24
C GLU A 690 -0.56 -7.69 -0.15
N PRO A 691 -1.87 -8.01 -0.21
CA PRO A 691 -2.61 -8.04 -1.46
C PRO A 691 -2.76 -6.64 -2.02
N ILE A 692 -2.65 -6.52 -3.35
CA ILE A 692 -2.65 -5.26 -4.09
C ILE A 692 -3.89 -5.22 -4.98
N PRO A 693 -4.93 -4.45 -4.63
CA PRO A 693 -6.07 -4.22 -5.50
C PRO A 693 -5.67 -3.42 -6.73
N VAL A 694 -6.05 -3.88 -7.93
CA VAL A 694 -5.68 -3.21 -9.19
C VAL A 694 -6.41 -1.87 -9.34
N SER A 695 -7.66 -1.77 -8.86
CA SER A 695 -8.44 -0.53 -8.89
C SER A 695 -7.69 0.68 -8.30
N ARG A 696 -6.89 0.46 -7.25
CA ARG A 696 -6.12 1.51 -6.58
C ARG A 696 -5.15 2.26 -7.49
N TYR A 697 -4.62 1.58 -8.51
CA TYR A 697 -3.56 2.12 -9.38
C TYR A 697 -4.08 2.48 -10.78
N ILE A 698 -5.37 2.22 -11.08
CA ILE A 698 -5.91 2.35 -12.44
C ILE A 698 -5.89 3.79 -12.98
N HIS A 699 -5.88 4.77 -12.07
CA HIS A 699 -5.89 6.19 -12.37
C HIS A 699 -4.48 6.77 -12.57
N GLU A 700 -3.42 6.01 -12.28
CA GLU A 700 -2.05 6.46 -12.44
C GLU A 700 -1.61 6.45 -13.91
N GLU A 701 -0.58 7.23 -14.26
CA GLU A 701 -0.06 7.28 -15.63
C GLU A 701 0.55 5.94 -16.07
N ASP A 702 1.25 5.25 -15.17
CA ASP A 702 1.73 3.87 -15.36
C ASP A 702 1.25 2.95 -14.23
N PRO A 703 0.02 2.42 -14.33
CA PRO A 703 -0.52 1.50 -13.33
C PRO A 703 0.34 0.24 -13.16
N THR A 704 0.97 -0.24 -14.25
CA THR A 704 1.75 -1.47 -14.23
C THR A 704 3.10 -1.29 -13.53
N GLY A 705 3.71 -0.11 -13.68
CA GLY A 705 4.91 0.30 -12.96
C GLY A 705 4.67 0.37 -11.46
N SER A 706 3.58 1.02 -11.04
CA SER A 706 3.24 1.17 -9.63
C SER A 706 2.87 -0.15 -8.95
N ILE A 707 2.09 -1.00 -9.62
CA ILE A 707 1.84 -2.38 -9.16
C ILE A 707 3.17 -3.14 -9.06
N GLY A 708 4.06 -3.01 -10.05
CA GLY A 708 5.39 -3.61 -10.02
C GLY A 708 6.25 -3.15 -8.84
N PHE A 709 6.19 -1.86 -8.51
CA PHE A 709 6.89 -1.30 -7.35
C PHE A 709 6.37 -1.93 -6.05
N GLU A 710 5.05 -2.00 -5.86
CA GLU A 710 4.41 -2.57 -4.67
C GLU A 710 4.69 -4.07 -4.51
N ILE A 711 4.67 -4.84 -5.59
CA ILE A 711 5.11 -6.25 -5.58
C ILE A 711 6.55 -6.35 -5.05
N THR A 712 7.44 -5.49 -5.54
CA THR A 712 8.86 -5.50 -5.13
C THR A 712 9.02 -5.13 -3.66
N GLN A 713 8.29 -4.13 -3.15
CA GLN A 713 8.31 -3.76 -1.74
C GLN A 713 7.73 -4.88 -0.86
N GLY A 714 6.63 -5.51 -1.28
CA GLY A 714 6.06 -6.67 -0.63
C GLY A 714 7.07 -7.80 -0.52
N TRP A 715 7.72 -8.19 -1.61
CA TRP A 715 8.76 -9.22 -1.58
C TRP A 715 9.90 -8.86 -0.63
N LYS A 716 10.41 -7.62 -0.65
CA LYS A 716 11.47 -7.18 0.26
C LYS A 716 11.05 -7.25 1.73
N LYS A 717 9.85 -6.78 2.06
CA LYS A 717 9.30 -6.77 3.43
C LYS A 717 9.07 -8.17 3.98
N TYR A 718 8.48 -9.06 3.18
CA TYR A 718 8.05 -10.39 3.63
C TYR A 718 9.13 -11.47 3.45
N ARG A 719 10.20 -11.22 2.68
CA ARG A 719 11.29 -12.18 2.49
C ARG A 719 11.93 -12.56 3.82
N ARG A 720 11.94 -13.84 4.14
CA ARG A 720 12.64 -14.33 5.33
C ARG A 720 14.13 -14.42 5.07
N ILE A 721 14.93 -13.75 5.91
CA ILE A 721 16.38 -13.87 5.88
C ILE A 721 16.76 -15.10 6.70
N LEU A 722 17.30 -16.13 6.03
CA LEU A 722 17.70 -17.38 6.67
C LEU A 722 19.10 -17.29 7.30
N PRO A 723 19.40 -18.09 8.34
CA PRO A 723 20.68 -18.05 9.03
C PRO A 723 21.91 -18.21 8.12
N ASN A 724 21.85 -19.13 7.15
CA ASN A 724 22.95 -19.36 6.21
C ASN A 724 23.18 -18.19 5.25
N GLN A 725 22.12 -17.43 4.91
CA GLN A 725 22.20 -16.28 4.00
C GLN A 725 22.85 -15.08 4.71
N LEU A 726 22.42 -14.80 5.96
CA LEU A 726 23.02 -13.73 6.77
C LEU A 726 24.49 -14.04 7.08
N VAL A 727 24.80 -15.28 7.49
CA VAL A 727 26.19 -15.70 7.74
C VAL A 727 27.04 -15.60 6.46
N ALA A 728 26.55 -16.07 5.31
CA ALA A 728 27.26 -15.95 4.05
C ALA A 728 27.54 -14.49 3.68
N ARG A 729 26.57 -13.59 3.90
CA ARG A 729 26.72 -12.15 3.64
C ARG A 729 27.84 -11.53 4.46
N LEU A 730 27.87 -11.78 5.77
CA LEU A 730 28.89 -11.23 6.66
C LEU A 730 30.29 -11.80 6.38
N ILE A 731 30.39 -13.09 5.99
CA ILE A 731 31.67 -13.67 5.55
C ILE A 731 32.18 -12.99 4.26
N VAL A 732 31.28 -12.68 3.31
CA VAL A 732 31.66 -11.97 2.09
C VAL A 732 32.08 -10.53 2.39
N GLU A 733 31.36 -9.81 3.26
CA GLU A 733 31.68 -8.42 3.64
C GLU A 733 33.02 -8.30 4.38
N THR A 734 33.43 -9.35 5.10
CA THR A 734 34.74 -9.41 5.80
C THR A 734 35.89 -9.90 4.91
N GLY A 735 35.65 -10.13 3.62
CA GLY A 735 36.69 -10.56 2.67
C GLY A 735 36.97 -12.07 2.63
N GLY A 736 36.14 -12.89 3.29
CA GLY A 736 36.16 -14.35 3.17
C GLY A 736 36.97 -15.12 4.21
N GLU A 737 37.63 -14.42 5.14
CA GLU A 737 38.24 -15.02 6.33
C GLU A 737 37.82 -14.25 7.58
N VAL A 738 37.17 -14.92 8.53
CA VAL A 738 36.63 -14.28 9.74
C VAL A 738 36.63 -15.27 10.91
N ALA A 739 36.96 -14.79 12.10
CA ALA A 739 36.88 -15.58 13.32
C ALA A 739 35.40 -15.79 13.73
N THR A 740 35.09 -16.95 14.33
CA THR A 740 33.71 -17.28 14.71
C THR A 740 33.12 -16.29 15.72
N ASP A 741 33.92 -15.81 16.67
CA ASP A 741 33.50 -14.81 17.66
C ASP A 741 33.27 -13.42 17.05
N GLU A 742 34.11 -13.02 16.09
CA GLU A 742 33.92 -11.77 15.34
C GLU A 742 32.61 -11.81 14.54
N LEU A 743 32.37 -12.92 13.84
CA LEU A 743 31.14 -13.13 13.08
C LEU A 743 29.89 -13.10 13.97
N LYS A 744 29.97 -13.64 15.19
CA LYS A 744 28.88 -13.57 16.17
C LYS A 744 28.57 -12.13 16.58
N ASN A 745 29.59 -11.31 16.78
CA ASN A 745 29.41 -9.89 17.10
C ASN A 745 28.79 -9.13 15.92
N LEU A 746 29.27 -9.38 14.69
CA LEU A 746 28.70 -8.79 13.48
C LEU A 746 27.23 -9.15 13.27
N ILE A 747 26.82 -10.40 13.57
CA ILE A 747 25.41 -10.81 13.55
C ILE A 747 24.61 -9.98 14.55
N LYS A 748 25.10 -9.84 15.79
CA LYS A 748 24.41 -9.08 16.84
C LYS A 748 24.26 -7.59 16.46
N GLU A 749 25.31 -7.00 15.92
CA GLU A 749 25.28 -5.62 15.42
C GLU A 749 24.30 -5.45 14.26
N THR A 750 24.32 -6.38 13.31
CA THR A 750 23.41 -6.35 12.15
C THR A 750 21.95 -6.42 12.58
N LEU A 751 21.59 -7.27 13.53
CA LEU A 751 20.22 -7.38 14.04
C LEU A 751 19.73 -6.09 14.76
N LEU A 752 20.64 -5.31 15.33
CA LEU A 752 20.32 -4.05 16.02
C LEU A 752 20.22 -2.86 15.05
N THR A 753 21.03 -2.87 13.99
CA THR A 753 21.21 -1.72 13.09
C THR A 753 20.41 -1.82 11.81
N LYS A 754 20.23 -3.02 11.26
CA LYS A 754 19.56 -3.25 9.98
C LYS A 754 18.17 -3.84 10.19
N LYS A 755 17.16 -3.19 9.59
CA LYS A 755 15.79 -3.72 9.57
C LYS A 755 15.71 -4.85 8.56
N GLY A 756 15.29 -6.04 9.00
CA GLY A 756 15.08 -7.20 8.14
C GLY A 756 14.14 -8.21 8.77
N ASN A 757 13.46 -9.02 7.95
CA ASN A 757 12.60 -10.11 8.41
C ASN A 757 13.46 -11.37 8.67
N TYR A 758 14.29 -11.31 9.72
CA TYR A 758 15.15 -12.42 10.12
C TYR A 758 14.33 -13.58 10.68
N LEU A 759 14.56 -14.79 10.16
CA LEU A 759 13.84 -15.99 10.60
C LEU A 759 14.04 -16.29 12.09
N ILE A 760 15.23 -15.96 12.62
CA ILE A 760 15.66 -16.19 14.00
C ILE A 760 16.30 -14.88 14.48
N GLN A 761 16.08 -14.51 15.74
CA GLN A 761 16.61 -13.29 16.36
C GLN A 761 17.77 -13.57 17.34
N ASP A 762 17.98 -14.84 17.73
CA ASP A 762 19.10 -15.24 18.59
C ASP A 762 20.40 -15.37 17.77
N SER A 763 21.40 -14.53 18.09
CA SER A 763 22.65 -14.50 17.35
C SER A 763 23.48 -15.79 17.44
N ASN A 764 23.42 -16.52 18.55
CA ASN A 764 24.12 -17.80 18.70
C ASN A 764 23.48 -18.88 17.83
N GLU A 765 22.16 -18.91 17.80
CA GLU A 765 21.42 -19.87 17.00
C GLU A 765 21.59 -19.60 15.50
N ILE A 766 21.57 -18.33 15.08
CA ILE A 766 21.86 -17.93 13.70
C ILE A 766 23.25 -18.42 13.28
N LEU A 767 24.29 -18.11 14.07
CA LEU A 767 25.65 -18.51 13.79
C LEU A 767 25.76 -20.04 13.67
N LYS A 768 25.25 -20.76 14.68
CA LYS A 768 25.31 -22.22 14.74
C LYS A 768 24.60 -22.88 13.56
N ARG A 769 23.38 -22.44 13.22
CA ARG A 769 22.61 -23.01 12.09
C ARG A 769 23.24 -22.63 10.74
N GLY A 770 23.62 -21.36 10.58
CA GLY A 770 24.25 -20.86 9.35
C GLY A 770 25.53 -21.59 9.01
N LEU A 771 26.47 -21.68 9.96
CA LEU A 771 27.73 -22.42 9.77
C LEU A 771 27.50 -23.92 9.51
N LYS A 772 26.54 -24.53 10.22
CA LYS A 772 26.18 -25.95 9.99
C LYS A 772 25.75 -26.19 8.54
N ILE A 773 24.88 -25.34 8.00
CA ILE A 773 24.38 -25.49 6.62
C ILE A 773 25.51 -25.26 5.61
N LEU A 774 26.27 -24.18 5.75
CA LEU A 774 27.37 -23.85 4.83
C LEU A 774 28.49 -24.91 4.85
N LYS A 775 28.83 -25.47 6.02
CA LYS A 775 29.81 -26.56 6.17
C LYS A 775 29.32 -27.87 5.55
N GLN A 776 28.06 -28.26 5.80
CA GLN A 776 27.47 -29.47 5.20
C GLN A 776 27.53 -29.44 3.66
N ARG A 777 27.46 -28.25 3.09
CA ARG A 777 27.51 -28.00 1.66
C ARG A 777 28.91 -27.80 1.10
N LYS A 778 29.95 -27.91 1.94
CA LYS A 778 31.36 -27.69 1.58
C LYS A 778 31.60 -26.30 0.96
N ILE A 779 30.83 -25.29 1.37
CA ILE A 779 31.02 -23.88 0.95
C ILE A 779 32.11 -23.23 1.81
N ILE A 780 32.20 -23.61 3.08
CA ILE A 780 33.18 -23.11 4.03
C ILE A 780 33.86 -24.27 4.79
N PHE A 781 35.03 -23.98 5.35
CA PHE A 781 35.79 -24.82 6.27
C PHE A 781 36.07 -24.06 7.57
N LEU A 782 36.14 -24.78 8.69
CA LEU A 782 36.47 -24.23 10.01
C LEU A 782 37.82 -24.79 10.45
N ASP A 783 38.79 -23.89 10.64
CA ASP A 783 40.18 -24.17 11.02
C ASP A 783 40.51 -23.42 12.31
N ASN A 784 40.53 -24.12 13.46
CA ASN A 784 40.77 -23.53 14.79
C ASN A 784 40.03 -22.20 15.01
N GLU A 785 38.70 -22.23 14.87
CA GLU A 785 37.77 -21.08 15.02
C GLU A 785 37.78 -20.03 13.91
N ASN A 786 38.70 -20.12 12.95
CA ASN A 786 38.69 -19.29 11.74
C ASN A 786 37.88 -19.96 10.62
N ILE A 787 37.04 -19.16 9.96
CA ILE A 787 36.23 -19.60 8.83
C ILE A 787 36.97 -19.28 7.53
N LYS A 788 37.17 -20.29 6.68
CA LYS A 788 37.75 -20.14 5.33
C LYS A 788 36.72 -20.49 4.26
N VAL A 789 36.59 -19.65 3.25
CA VAL A 789 35.71 -19.90 2.09
C VAL A 789 36.35 -20.92 1.15
N LEU A 790 35.66 -22.03 0.89
CA LEU A 790 36.05 -23.05 -0.10
C LEU A 790 35.45 -22.77 -1.48
N ASP A 791 34.27 -22.15 -1.51
CA ASP A 791 33.50 -21.91 -2.72
C ASP A 791 33.01 -20.46 -2.78
N LYS A 792 33.76 -19.64 -3.51
CA LYS A 792 33.50 -18.20 -3.61
C LYS A 792 32.18 -17.89 -4.34
N ASP A 793 31.83 -18.67 -5.35
CA ASP A 793 30.63 -18.43 -6.15
C ASP A 793 29.36 -18.78 -5.37
N LEU A 794 29.35 -19.94 -4.68
CA LEU A 794 28.20 -20.33 -3.86
C LEU A 794 28.03 -19.43 -2.63
N ILE A 795 29.11 -19.03 -1.96
CA ILE A 795 28.96 -18.13 -0.80
C ILE A 795 28.42 -16.76 -1.24
N GLN A 796 28.88 -16.24 -2.39
CA GLN A 796 28.36 -15.00 -2.96
C GLN A 796 26.88 -15.14 -3.35
N TYR A 797 26.48 -16.27 -3.95
CA TYR A 797 25.09 -16.54 -4.30
C TYR A 797 24.16 -16.50 -3.08
N TYR A 798 24.56 -17.11 -1.95
CA TYR A 798 23.79 -17.04 -0.70
C TYR A 798 23.88 -15.68 -0.01
N ALA A 799 25.00 -14.96 -0.13
CA ALA A 799 25.15 -13.60 0.38
C ALA A 799 24.21 -12.62 -0.34
N ASN A 800 24.04 -12.75 -1.66
CA ASN A 800 23.08 -11.96 -2.45
C ASN A 800 21.62 -12.22 -2.06
N MET A 801 21.35 -13.31 -1.33
CA MET A 801 20.03 -13.53 -0.76
C MET A 801 19.74 -12.69 0.50
N CYS A 802 20.74 -11.97 1.00
CA CYS A 802 20.64 -11.05 2.13
C CYS A 802 21.22 -9.69 1.69
N SER A 803 20.64 -9.07 0.65
CA SER A 803 21.06 -7.77 0.15
C SER A 803 20.38 -6.62 0.90
N ASP A 804 21.19 -5.65 1.35
CA ASP A 804 20.72 -4.33 1.79
C ASP A 804 20.55 -3.45 0.56
N ASP A 805 19.40 -3.53 -0.10
CA ASP A 805 19.20 -2.80 -1.35
C ASP A 805 18.80 -1.34 -1.10
N SER A 806 19.78 -0.52 -0.69
CA SER A 806 19.77 0.94 -0.85
C SER A 806 20.05 1.38 -2.30
N SER A 807 20.18 0.44 -3.25
CA SER A 807 20.66 0.67 -4.62
C SER A 807 19.58 0.57 -5.71
N TYR A 808 18.29 0.61 -5.36
CA TYR A 808 17.19 0.62 -6.34
C TYR A 808 16.14 1.70 -6.03
N SER A 809 16.57 2.79 -5.37
CA SER A 809 15.78 4.02 -5.21
C SER A 809 15.80 4.88 -6.46
#